data_AF-A0A933AJR4-F1
#
_entry.id   AF-A0A933AJR4-F1
#
_cell.length_a   1.000
_cell.length_b   1.000
_cell.length_c   1.000
_cell.angle_alpha   90.00
_cell.angle_beta   90.00
_cell.angle_gamma   90.00
#
_symmetry.space_group_name_H-M   'P 1'
#
loop_
_entity.id
_entity.type
_entity.pdbx_description
1 polymer ?
#
loop_
_entity_poly.entity_id
_entity_poly.type
_entity_poly.pdbx_seq_one_letter_code
_entity_poly.pdbx_strand_id
1 'polypeptide(L)'
;MAQIEVHGNVSGSIVAGDNNFVVNTNHGTIVYKQAAPRVKLRDSAPLPPRPPRSFVGRANELAQLEKAVASNEAVVIFAPDGMGKSALIKQAANGDAARALPNGVVIVEAVDERGVALGADDVIQRLFDALFESDPPLKVNATTARTYLSSTRPLVLLDGLSLPPALLNALPDLFPKGALLITAARAPSGEATEKVKLGPLPRAEAMTLLMTRTDVTVSEANRGLFDSICALLSDVPLALVTAANALRENSIPLGRAREILEAANPSPGDSTQAAIERAYALAQSALSNEERAALAAAAASPAMSVDPRWIGGEKTLERLQAMGLLNANSPRLRIAPGLRAFARRGADENAAKEKLLAHLLGGALFDKFRDWSYCADELGSVLGLIEWAAAENRHKDVIALGRAIDPYLTLHGLWGAWQATLDRILPAARASGDRATEAWALHQLGAREIGAGTRERAIDFLRSALALRRALGDAEGMAYTQHNLDLLIPPVPPRGGEPKPKPPQPGGGLLPILLLGLGVAGGAAVLLAAIGGFVLITRLNRTPTPVSASPIPGTRAALPSHTSTAPRPTPAATRTRTPTPTRMPPRTPTHTEPPPTPTPTPFALLVNTELDEPDAKPGDKRCFSAPSGHCTLRAAIMEANALPEADTIILPPGEYVLTVVGSGEDAAFTGDLDITDDLSLVGGGADKTIVNAIGLDGTDRVFHIVNPATVSISGVTIREGEAGDFGGGILNTNGTLTLTDVVIFNNAVTGAGGGIANGGGLTLIRSAISNNRAVEGGGKSESGAGGGIYNIGRLTIGDSTIHRNSAATGGGIYNDKGGAAALAAGLINDNSAGVDGGGIYNAGSLTLINSTLSENSVKTGFGGGLHNTGTAEITNVTFSGNYAPLGGGGGIYNDEGGTAVLRNTIVADSSSGGNCAGAITSKGHNLDSGKTCRFDAPGDFSVASPLLAPLADNGGPTLTQALSPESAAINSGDNFVCPKTDQRGKARSDGACDIGAYEYP
;
A
#
# COMPACT_ATOMS: atom_id res chain seq x y z
N MET A 1 -25.27 15.92 23.33
CA MET A 1 -24.95 14.52 22.98
C MET A 1 -24.17 14.58 21.69
N ALA A 2 -22.99 13.97 21.60
CA ALA A 2 -22.37 13.73 20.29
C ALA A 2 -22.98 12.43 19.77
N GLN A 3 -23.87 12.51 18.77
CA GLN A 3 -24.19 11.32 17.98
C GLN A 3 -22.93 10.98 17.20
N ILE A 4 -22.38 9.79 17.45
CA ILE A 4 -21.35 9.21 16.58
C ILE A 4 -22.12 8.70 15.36
N GLU A 5 -22.40 9.60 14.41
CA GLU A 5 -22.91 9.22 13.10
C GLU A 5 -21.80 8.53 12.32
N VAL A 6 -21.83 7.20 12.32
CA VAL A 6 -20.97 6.39 11.46
C VAL A 6 -21.65 6.30 10.10
N HIS A 7 -21.08 6.97 9.09
CA HIS A 7 -21.61 6.96 7.72
C HIS A 7 -20.80 6.02 6.82
N GLY A 8 -21.50 5.11 6.13
CA GLY A 8 -20.96 4.23 5.10
C GLY A 8 -20.36 2.92 5.60
N ASN A 9 -20.62 1.84 4.85
CA ASN A 9 -20.05 0.52 5.06
C ASN A 9 -18.52 0.55 4.83
N VAL A 10 -17.77 -0.23 5.63
CA VAL A 10 -16.46 -0.72 5.22
C VAL A 10 -16.70 -1.93 4.32
N SER A 11 -16.34 -1.83 3.04
CA SER A 11 -16.45 -2.93 2.08
C SER A 11 -15.31 -3.92 2.29
N GLY A 12 -15.62 -5.08 2.87
CA GLY A 12 -14.67 -6.19 3.02
C GLY A 12 -15.36 -7.43 3.55
N SER A 13 -14.79 -8.59 3.24
CA SER A 13 -15.28 -9.87 3.76
C SER A 13 -14.12 -10.84 4.03
N ILE A 14 -14.26 -11.70 5.04
CA ILE A 14 -13.27 -12.73 5.42
C ILE A 14 -13.98 -14.07 5.62
N VAL A 15 -13.43 -15.15 5.08
CA VAL A 15 -14.00 -16.49 5.23
C VAL A 15 -13.36 -17.22 6.41
N ALA A 16 -14.17 -17.78 7.31
CA ALA A 16 -13.74 -18.63 8.42
C ALA A 16 -14.53 -19.95 8.43
N GLY A 17 -13.87 -21.04 8.02
CA GLY A 17 -14.54 -22.31 7.73
C GLY A 17 -15.50 -22.15 6.54
N ASP A 18 -16.73 -22.64 6.68
CA ASP A 18 -17.80 -22.52 5.67
C ASP A 18 -18.67 -21.26 5.84
N ASN A 19 -18.09 -20.17 6.37
CA ASN A 19 -18.80 -18.95 6.69
C ASN A 19 -18.03 -17.72 6.18
N ASN A 20 -18.66 -16.87 5.37
CA ASN A 20 -18.14 -15.55 5.01
C ASN A 20 -18.68 -14.48 5.99
N PHE A 21 -17.79 -13.65 6.50
CA PHE A 21 -18.06 -12.55 7.44
C PHE A 21 -17.99 -11.22 6.69
N VAL A 22 -19.16 -10.65 6.39
CA VAL A 22 -19.29 -9.35 5.71
C VAL A 22 -19.43 -8.26 6.78
N VAL A 23 -18.45 -7.37 6.88
CA VAL A 23 -18.36 -6.40 7.97
C VAL A 23 -19.24 -5.17 7.67
N ASN A 24 -19.97 -4.72 8.69
CA ASN A 24 -20.71 -3.45 8.66
C ASN A 24 -20.45 -2.67 9.96
N THR A 25 -19.95 -1.45 9.81
CA THR A 25 -19.51 -0.55 10.89
C THR A 25 -20.63 -0.01 11.78
N ASN A 26 -21.86 0.00 11.27
CA ASN A 26 -23.03 0.56 11.95
C ASN A 26 -23.76 -0.52 12.75
N HIS A 27 -24.15 -1.60 12.07
CA HIS A 27 -25.05 -2.63 12.60
C HIS A 27 -24.34 -3.96 12.91
N GLY A 28 -23.05 -4.11 12.58
CA GLY A 28 -22.24 -5.29 12.90
C GLY A 28 -22.16 -6.33 11.78
N THR A 29 -21.29 -7.31 11.97
CA THR A 29 -20.86 -8.28 10.95
C THR A 29 -21.96 -9.31 10.61
N ILE A 30 -22.40 -9.31 9.36
CA ILE A 30 -23.33 -10.32 8.83
C ILE A 30 -22.54 -11.56 8.42
N VAL A 31 -23.03 -12.75 8.78
CA VAL A 31 -22.42 -14.01 8.39
C VAL A 31 -23.24 -14.65 7.25
N TYR A 32 -22.57 -15.23 6.26
CA TYR A 32 -23.20 -15.98 5.16
C TYR A 32 -22.55 -17.35 5.01
N LYS A 33 -23.25 -18.31 4.43
CA LYS A 33 -22.65 -19.61 4.06
C LYS A 33 -21.88 -19.48 2.76
N GLN A 34 -20.59 -19.80 2.80
CA GLN A 34 -19.68 -19.77 1.65
C GLN A 34 -18.52 -20.72 1.93
N ALA A 35 -18.15 -21.54 0.95
CA ALA A 35 -17.01 -22.44 1.08
C ALA A 35 -15.69 -21.66 1.19
N ALA A 36 -14.68 -22.28 1.82
CA ALA A 36 -13.34 -21.70 1.91
C ALA A 36 -12.77 -21.35 0.50
N PRO A 37 -12.20 -20.16 0.31
CA PRO A 37 -11.61 -19.73 -0.95
C PRO A 37 -10.33 -20.53 -1.28
N ARG A 38 -9.90 -20.47 -2.54
CA ARG A 38 -8.64 -21.06 -2.96
C ARG A 38 -7.48 -20.24 -2.39
N VAL A 39 -6.61 -20.92 -1.64
CA VAL A 39 -5.36 -20.35 -1.13
C VAL A 39 -4.24 -20.54 -2.16
N LYS A 40 -3.44 -19.48 -2.37
CA LYS A 40 -2.27 -19.47 -3.24
C LYS A 40 -1.05 -19.00 -2.42
N LEU A 41 0.13 -19.54 -2.71
CA LEU A 41 1.39 -18.98 -2.21
C LEU A 41 1.65 -17.65 -2.95
N ARG A 42 2.10 -16.61 -2.24
CA ARG A 42 2.44 -15.32 -2.86
C ARG A 42 3.56 -15.49 -3.89
N ASP A 43 3.49 -14.75 -4.99
CA ASP A 43 4.48 -14.81 -6.08
C ASP A 43 5.83 -14.20 -5.67
N SER A 44 5.83 -13.25 -4.73
CA SER A 44 7.03 -12.62 -4.16
C SER A 44 7.32 -13.18 -2.75
N ALA A 45 8.52 -13.72 -2.54
CA ALA A 45 8.98 -14.13 -1.22
C ALA A 45 9.25 -12.90 -0.31
N PRO A 46 8.88 -12.93 0.98
CA PRO A 46 9.25 -11.89 1.95
C PRO A 46 10.77 -11.66 2.04
N LEU A 47 11.19 -10.40 2.02
CA LEU A 47 12.61 -10.02 2.04
C LEU A 47 13.19 -9.99 3.47
N PRO A 48 14.50 -10.22 3.64
CA PRO A 48 15.17 -10.03 4.92
C PRO A 48 15.07 -8.59 5.43
N PRO A 49 15.15 -8.38 6.75
CA PRO A 49 15.25 -7.04 7.32
C PRO A 49 16.56 -6.37 6.90
N ARG A 50 16.57 -5.03 6.73
CA ARG A 50 17.82 -4.27 6.52
C ARG A 50 18.87 -4.67 7.58
N PRO A 51 20.12 -5.01 7.19
CA PRO A 51 21.15 -5.48 8.11
C PRO A 51 21.59 -4.38 9.10
N PRO A 52 22.21 -4.73 10.24
CA PRO A 52 22.65 -3.74 11.22
C PRO A 52 23.80 -2.87 10.68
N ARG A 53 23.67 -1.54 10.76
CA ARG A 53 24.78 -0.61 10.47
C ARG A 53 26.00 -0.98 11.34
N SER A 54 27.15 -1.24 10.72
CA SER A 54 28.42 -1.55 11.37
C SER A 54 28.33 -2.72 12.38
N PHE A 55 27.97 -3.92 11.90
CA PHE A 55 28.02 -5.15 12.71
C PHE A 55 29.49 -5.51 13.04
N VAL A 56 29.81 -5.68 14.32
CA VAL A 56 31.17 -5.98 14.81
C VAL A 56 31.13 -7.22 15.72
N GLY A 57 32.04 -8.15 15.49
CA GLY A 57 32.22 -9.34 16.33
C GLY A 57 31.24 -10.46 16.05
N ARG A 58 30.99 -11.30 17.06
CA ARG A 58 29.96 -12.39 17.06
C ARG A 58 30.11 -13.47 15.99
N ALA A 59 31.30 -13.67 15.42
CA ALA A 59 31.51 -14.65 14.36
C ALA A 59 31.09 -16.08 14.76
N ASN A 60 31.32 -16.48 16.02
CA ASN A 60 30.93 -17.79 16.53
C ASN A 60 29.40 -17.94 16.65
N GLU A 61 28.73 -16.95 17.22
CA GLU A 61 27.28 -16.96 17.36
C GLU A 61 26.58 -16.85 15.99
N LEU A 62 27.11 -16.06 15.06
CA LEU A 62 26.59 -15.94 13.69
C LEU A 62 26.72 -17.28 12.94
N ALA A 63 27.88 -17.93 12.97
CA ALA A 63 28.09 -19.23 12.34
C ALA A 63 27.19 -20.33 12.94
N GLN A 64 26.85 -20.26 14.23
CA GLN A 64 25.85 -21.14 14.85
C GLN A 64 24.46 -20.90 14.23
N LEU A 65 24.02 -19.64 14.09
CA LEU A 65 22.72 -19.33 13.48
C LEU A 65 22.68 -19.72 11.99
N GLU A 66 23.72 -19.43 11.21
CA GLU A 66 23.80 -19.79 9.79
C GLU A 66 23.73 -21.30 9.58
N LYS A 67 24.43 -22.08 10.42
CA LYS A 67 24.35 -23.55 10.42
C LYS A 67 22.93 -24.05 10.74
N ALA A 68 22.28 -23.48 11.76
CA ALA A 68 20.92 -23.85 12.13
C ALA A 68 19.92 -23.48 11.01
N VAL A 69 20.08 -22.32 10.38
CA VAL A 69 19.27 -21.90 9.22
C VAL A 69 19.44 -22.87 8.05
N ALA A 70 20.68 -23.24 7.69
CA ALA A 70 20.95 -24.24 6.66
C ALA A 70 20.38 -25.64 6.99
N SER A 71 20.23 -25.95 8.28
CA SER A 71 19.71 -27.22 8.78
C SER A 71 18.18 -27.23 8.97
N ASN A 72 17.51 -26.07 8.78
CA ASN A 72 16.08 -25.85 9.08
C ASN A 72 15.75 -26.07 10.58
N GLU A 73 16.64 -25.65 11.46
CA GLU A 73 16.50 -25.80 12.92
C GLU A 73 15.86 -24.56 13.56
N ALA A 74 15.35 -24.73 14.78
CA ALA A 74 14.81 -23.66 15.61
C ALA A 74 15.80 -23.29 16.72
N VAL A 75 16.16 -22.01 16.81
CA VAL A 75 17.13 -21.49 17.78
C VAL A 75 16.52 -20.32 18.58
N VAL A 76 16.69 -20.35 19.89
CA VAL A 76 16.36 -19.24 20.79
C VAL A 76 17.61 -18.48 21.21
N ILE A 77 17.72 -17.23 20.78
CA ILE A 77 18.77 -16.29 21.15
C ILE A 77 18.32 -15.52 22.40
N PHE A 78 18.99 -15.69 23.52
CA PHE A 78 18.58 -15.05 24.78
C PHE A 78 19.70 -14.28 25.48
N ALA A 79 19.34 -13.09 25.97
CA ALA A 79 20.20 -12.19 26.73
C ALA A 79 19.39 -11.02 27.31
N PRO A 80 19.92 -10.29 28.31
CA PRO A 80 19.42 -8.95 28.66
C PRO A 80 19.34 -8.00 27.46
N ASP A 81 18.64 -6.89 27.62
CA ASP A 81 18.51 -5.91 26.55
C ASP A 81 19.80 -5.12 26.33
N GLY A 82 20.00 -4.70 25.09
CA GLY A 82 21.24 -4.04 24.64
C GLY A 82 22.40 -4.96 24.26
N MET A 83 22.29 -6.28 24.47
CA MET A 83 23.33 -7.27 24.11
C MET A 83 23.43 -7.61 22.60
N GLY A 84 22.59 -6.99 21.75
CA GLY A 84 22.67 -7.16 20.29
C GLY A 84 21.82 -8.30 19.69
N LYS A 85 20.88 -8.90 20.44
CA LYS A 85 19.99 -9.98 19.97
C LYS A 85 19.39 -9.72 18.57
N SER A 86 18.68 -8.60 18.44
CA SER A 86 18.04 -8.16 17.19
C SER A 86 19.04 -7.88 16.07
N ALA A 87 20.25 -7.42 16.39
CA ALA A 87 21.29 -7.21 15.39
C ALA A 87 21.81 -8.55 14.84
N LEU A 88 22.06 -9.52 15.72
CA LEU A 88 22.55 -10.84 15.33
C LEU A 88 21.56 -11.59 14.42
N ILE A 89 20.26 -11.61 14.75
CA ILE A 89 19.27 -12.28 13.89
C ILE A 89 19.06 -11.56 12.55
N LYS A 90 19.16 -10.22 12.52
CA LYS A 90 19.10 -9.45 11.27
C LYS A 90 20.32 -9.69 10.40
N GLN A 91 21.51 -9.85 11.00
CA GLN A 91 22.72 -10.24 10.28
C GLN A 91 22.58 -11.65 9.68
N ALA A 92 22.17 -12.64 10.48
CA ALA A 92 21.97 -14.03 10.03
C ALA A 92 20.92 -14.14 8.91
N ALA A 93 19.86 -13.33 8.96
CA ALA A 93 18.84 -13.27 7.93
C ALA A 93 19.32 -12.73 6.58
N ASN A 94 20.45 -12.02 6.53
CA ASN A 94 21.05 -11.51 5.29
C ASN A 94 22.19 -12.42 4.76
N GLY A 95 22.55 -13.48 5.48
CA GLY A 95 23.58 -14.45 5.10
C GLY A 95 23.08 -15.50 4.09
N ASP A 96 24.02 -16.19 3.45
CA ASP A 96 23.77 -17.10 2.31
C ASP A 96 22.74 -18.20 2.63
N ALA A 97 22.82 -18.77 3.84
CA ALA A 97 21.88 -19.80 4.30
C ALA A 97 20.42 -19.31 4.33
N ALA A 98 20.20 -18.03 4.64
CA ALA A 98 18.87 -17.42 4.64
C ALA A 98 18.41 -17.07 3.22
N ARG A 99 19.31 -16.56 2.36
CA ARG A 99 19.00 -16.29 0.94
C ARG A 99 18.66 -17.55 0.14
N ALA A 100 19.23 -18.70 0.52
CA ALA A 100 18.94 -19.99 -0.10
C ALA A 100 17.55 -20.57 0.23
N LEU A 101 16.77 -19.94 1.12
CA LEU A 101 15.44 -20.42 1.51
C LEU A 101 14.37 -19.87 0.54
N PRO A 102 13.66 -20.74 -0.21
CA PRO A 102 12.84 -20.33 -1.37
C PRO A 102 11.55 -19.59 -0.99
N ASN A 103 11.21 -19.50 0.29
CA ASN A 103 10.07 -18.71 0.79
C ASN A 103 10.51 -17.49 1.59
N GLY A 104 11.78 -17.08 1.46
CA GLY A 104 12.29 -15.82 2.01
C GLY A 104 12.31 -15.77 3.53
N VAL A 105 12.28 -14.56 4.06
CA VAL A 105 12.42 -14.25 5.49
C VAL A 105 11.14 -13.60 6.02
N VAL A 106 10.37 -14.35 6.80
CA VAL A 106 9.15 -13.89 7.45
C VAL A 106 9.49 -13.29 8.82
N ILE A 107 9.19 -12.01 9.03
CA ILE A 107 9.37 -11.35 10.32
C ILE A 107 8.01 -11.12 10.98
N VAL A 108 7.85 -11.55 12.23
CA VAL A 108 6.63 -11.24 13.00
C VAL A 108 7.00 -10.61 14.34
N GLU A 109 6.66 -9.34 14.48
CA GLU A 109 6.66 -8.62 15.77
C GLU A 109 5.32 -8.87 16.48
N ALA A 110 5.33 -9.52 17.65
CA ALA A 110 4.16 -9.64 18.54
C ALA A 110 4.34 -8.71 19.75
N VAL A 111 3.35 -7.87 20.03
CA VAL A 111 3.55 -6.59 20.75
C VAL A 111 3.57 -6.70 22.28
N ASP A 112 4.62 -6.20 22.93
CA ASP A 112 4.71 -5.76 24.35
C ASP A 112 6.09 -5.06 24.48
N GLU A 113 6.37 -3.99 25.24
CA GLU A 113 6.10 -3.67 26.65
C GLU A 113 4.80 -2.87 26.90
N ARG A 114 3.70 -3.61 26.84
CA ARG A 114 2.30 -3.32 27.21
C ARG A 114 1.38 -2.70 26.15
N GLY A 115 1.79 -2.66 24.88
CA GLY A 115 0.88 -2.48 23.72
C GLY A 115 0.07 -3.74 23.34
N VAL A 116 -0.28 -4.59 24.32
CA VAL A 116 -1.01 -5.88 24.27
C VAL A 116 -0.51 -6.93 23.27
N ALA A 117 -0.11 -8.09 23.79
CA ALA A 117 0.32 -9.22 22.99
C ALA A 117 -0.80 -9.79 22.12
N LEU A 118 -0.52 -9.90 20.82
CA LEU A 118 -1.30 -10.71 19.88
C LEU A 118 -1.41 -12.16 20.38
N GLY A 119 -2.60 -12.75 20.27
CA GLY A 119 -2.83 -14.13 20.67
C GLY A 119 -2.07 -15.12 19.78
N ALA A 120 -1.98 -16.38 20.20
CA ALA A 120 -1.29 -17.39 19.40
C ALA A 120 -1.91 -17.54 17.99
N ASP A 121 -3.23 -17.52 17.89
CA ASP A 121 -3.95 -17.57 16.61
C ASP A 121 -3.76 -16.30 15.75
N ASP A 122 -3.48 -15.14 16.35
CA ASP A 122 -3.22 -13.89 15.64
C ASP A 122 -1.79 -13.89 15.06
N VAL A 123 -0.81 -14.43 15.80
CA VAL A 123 0.55 -14.66 15.32
C VAL A 123 0.54 -15.70 14.19
N ILE A 124 -0.22 -16.79 14.33
CA ILE A 124 -0.39 -17.82 13.30
C ILE A 124 -1.06 -17.24 12.05
N GLN A 125 -2.07 -16.38 12.20
CA GLN A 125 -2.70 -15.68 11.07
C GLN A 125 -1.66 -14.85 10.31
N ARG A 126 -0.86 -14.02 11.01
CA ARG A 126 0.18 -13.21 10.36
C ARG A 126 1.28 -14.03 9.69
N LEU A 127 1.66 -15.17 10.26
CA LEU A 127 2.60 -16.12 9.63
C LEU A 127 2.03 -16.75 8.35
N PHE A 128 0.72 -17.00 8.30
CA PHE A 128 0.02 -17.45 7.10
C PHE A 128 -0.08 -16.34 6.06
N ASP A 129 -0.60 -15.16 6.44
CA ASP A 129 -0.79 -14.01 5.55
C ASP A 129 0.53 -13.50 4.94
N ALA A 130 1.67 -13.70 5.61
CA ALA A 130 2.99 -13.34 5.09
C ALA A 130 3.46 -14.19 3.90
N LEU A 131 2.94 -15.42 3.76
CA LEU A 131 3.36 -16.38 2.72
C LEU A 131 2.25 -16.70 1.72
N PHE A 132 1.00 -16.57 2.14
CA PHE A 132 -0.17 -16.96 1.37
C PHE A 132 -1.11 -15.77 1.12
N GLU A 133 -1.93 -15.93 0.10
CA GLU A 133 -3.01 -15.02 -0.29
C GLU A 133 -4.25 -15.83 -0.69
N SER A 134 -5.42 -15.24 -0.51
CA SER A 134 -6.70 -15.76 -0.99
C SER A 134 -7.68 -14.62 -1.20
N ASP A 135 -8.62 -14.80 -2.12
CA ASP A 135 -9.75 -13.89 -2.32
C ASP A 135 -11.09 -14.66 -2.16
N PRO A 136 -11.94 -14.31 -1.17
CA PRO A 136 -11.66 -13.39 -0.07
C PRO A 136 -10.53 -13.88 0.85
N PRO A 137 -10.00 -13.03 1.76
CA PRO A 137 -9.10 -13.47 2.82
C PRO A 137 -9.62 -14.66 3.64
N LEU A 138 -8.73 -15.56 4.04
CA LEU A 138 -9.04 -16.76 4.83
C LEU A 138 -8.56 -16.61 6.28
N LYS A 139 -9.49 -16.68 7.25
CA LYS A 139 -9.16 -16.90 8.65
C LYS A 139 -8.65 -18.34 8.83
N VAL A 140 -7.42 -18.49 9.31
CA VAL A 140 -6.84 -19.79 9.67
C VAL A 140 -6.76 -19.96 11.19
N ASN A 141 -6.83 -21.21 11.65
CA ASN A 141 -6.41 -21.62 12.99
C ASN A 141 -5.12 -22.46 12.89
N ALA A 142 -4.52 -22.85 14.01
CA ALA A 142 -3.29 -23.66 14.02
C ALA A 142 -3.33 -24.91 13.12
N THR A 143 -4.46 -25.61 13.03
CA THR A 143 -4.59 -26.85 12.22
C THR A 143 -4.63 -26.52 10.73
N THR A 144 -5.43 -25.54 10.33
CA THR A 144 -5.51 -25.08 8.93
C THR A 144 -4.19 -24.46 8.49
N ALA A 145 -3.58 -23.63 9.32
CA ALA A 145 -2.28 -23.01 9.04
C ALA A 145 -1.18 -24.07 8.85
N ARG A 146 -1.10 -25.10 9.72
CA ARG A 146 -0.14 -26.20 9.57
C ARG A 146 -0.28 -26.92 8.23
N THR A 147 -1.49 -27.03 7.69
CA THR A 147 -1.76 -27.70 6.41
C THR A 147 -1.08 -26.96 5.24
N TYR A 148 -1.04 -25.62 5.29
CA TYR A 148 -0.37 -24.80 4.28
C TYR A 148 1.11 -24.58 4.59
N LEU A 149 1.44 -24.12 5.80
CA LEU A 149 2.79 -23.75 6.24
C LEU A 149 3.77 -24.95 6.22
N SER A 150 3.31 -26.19 6.47
CA SER A 150 4.20 -27.36 6.45
C SER A 150 4.77 -27.71 5.06
N SER A 151 4.23 -27.10 4.01
CA SER A 151 4.78 -27.21 2.66
C SER A 151 5.95 -26.26 2.39
N THR A 152 6.06 -25.15 3.13
CA THR A 152 6.99 -24.03 2.87
C THR A 152 8.34 -24.20 3.57
N ARG A 153 9.32 -23.42 3.11
CA ARG A 153 10.70 -23.34 3.61
C ARG A 153 11.16 -21.89 3.81
N PRO A 154 10.56 -21.11 4.72
CA PRO A 154 11.01 -19.76 5.05
C PRO A 154 12.07 -19.78 6.16
N LEU A 155 12.71 -18.64 6.38
CA LEU A 155 13.30 -18.28 7.67
C LEU A 155 12.28 -17.44 8.46
N VAL A 156 11.89 -17.88 9.66
CA VAL A 156 10.97 -17.13 10.53
C VAL A 156 11.75 -16.41 11.62
N LEU A 157 11.69 -15.07 11.63
CA LEU A 157 12.28 -14.21 12.66
C LEU A 157 11.22 -13.73 13.64
N LEU A 158 11.46 -13.99 14.93
CA LEU A 158 10.58 -13.61 16.02
C LEU A 158 11.36 -12.75 17.03
N ASP A 159 11.34 -11.43 16.84
CA ASP A 159 12.19 -10.49 17.60
C ASP A 159 11.46 -9.83 18.79
N GLY A 160 11.97 -10.03 20.00
CA GLY A 160 11.53 -9.34 21.21
C GLY A 160 10.31 -9.95 21.89
N LEU A 161 9.99 -11.22 21.64
CA LEU A 161 8.68 -11.78 21.97
C LEU A 161 8.63 -12.43 23.37
N SER A 162 7.63 -12.03 24.15
CA SER A 162 7.16 -12.82 25.31
C SER A 162 6.12 -13.86 24.85
N LEU A 163 6.56 -14.86 24.06
CA LEU A 163 5.66 -15.89 23.55
C LEU A 163 5.09 -16.77 24.69
N PRO A 164 3.80 -17.12 24.65
CA PRO A 164 3.27 -18.22 25.46
C PRO A 164 4.05 -19.51 25.15
N PRO A 165 4.48 -20.29 26.17
CA PRO A 165 5.26 -21.53 25.94
C PRO A 165 4.59 -22.53 24.99
N ALA A 166 3.26 -22.56 24.96
CA ALA A 166 2.48 -23.39 24.04
C ALA A 166 2.70 -23.01 22.56
N LEU A 167 2.80 -21.72 22.23
CA LEU A 167 3.10 -21.28 20.87
C LEU A 167 4.57 -21.54 20.54
N LEU A 168 5.50 -21.26 21.46
CA LEU A 168 6.93 -21.52 21.26
C LEU A 168 7.19 -22.99 20.87
N ASN A 169 6.52 -23.93 21.54
CA ASN A 169 6.63 -25.35 21.24
C ASN A 169 5.94 -25.78 19.94
N ALA A 170 4.91 -25.05 19.47
CA ALA A 170 4.15 -25.39 18.27
C ALA A 170 4.76 -24.80 16.97
N LEU A 171 5.59 -23.77 17.07
CA LEU A 171 6.17 -23.10 15.91
C LEU A 171 7.01 -24.01 14.98
N PRO A 172 7.89 -24.91 15.48
CA PRO A 172 8.62 -25.86 14.61
C PRO A 172 7.69 -26.80 13.83
N ASP A 173 6.55 -27.18 14.44
CA ASP A 173 5.54 -28.04 13.83
C ASP A 173 4.75 -27.38 12.68
N LEU A 174 4.77 -26.05 12.60
CA LEU A 174 4.21 -25.28 11.49
C LEU A 174 5.20 -25.19 10.30
N PHE A 175 6.50 -25.18 10.57
CA PHE A 175 7.56 -25.04 9.57
C PHE A 175 8.61 -26.17 9.61
N PRO A 176 8.22 -27.46 9.48
CA PRO A 176 9.13 -28.61 9.55
C PRO A 176 10.21 -28.69 8.45
N LYS A 177 10.25 -27.72 7.54
CA LYS A 177 11.24 -27.58 6.45
C LYS A 177 11.84 -26.17 6.35
N GLY A 178 11.51 -25.29 7.29
CA GLY A 178 12.00 -23.92 7.39
C GLY A 178 12.76 -23.71 8.69
N ALA A 179 13.49 -22.60 8.80
CA ALA A 179 14.30 -22.27 9.97
C ALA A 179 13.60 -21.25 10.88
N LEU A 180 13.91 -21.24 12.18
CA LEU A 180 13.32 -20.29 13.13
C LEU A 180 14.40 -19.65 14.02
N LEU A 181 14.45 -18.32 14.04
CA LEU A 181 15.32 -17.53 14.93
C LEU A 181 14.46 -16.67 15.86
N ILE A 182 14.54 -16.95 17.15
CA ILE A 182 13.63 -16.39 18.16
C ILE A 182 14.44 -15.63 19.21
N THR A 183 14.20 -14.33 19.42
CA THR A 183 14.90 -13.56 20.45
C THR A 183 14.06 -13.41 21.73
N ALA A 184 14.72 -13.59 22.87
CA ALA A 184 14.08 -13.49 24.19
C ALA A 184 14.96 -12.74 25.20
N ALA A 185 14.34 -12.07 26.18
CA ALA A 185 15.06 -11.42 27.27
C ALA A 185 15.66 -12.42 28.28
N ARG A 186 15.10 -13.63 28.35
CA ARG A 186 15.49 -14.72 29.27
C ARG A 186 15.39 -16.07 28.57
N ALA A 187 16.11 -17.08 29.04
CA ALA A 187 16.00 -18.43 28.51
C ALA A 187 14.59 -18.99 28.75
N PRO A 188 13.89 -19.54 27.74
CA PRO A 188 12.61 -20.20 27.93
C PRO A 188 12.78 -21.55 28.66
N SER A 189 11.75 -21.95 29.40
CA SER A 189 11.64 -23.27 30.04
C SER A 189 11.27 -24.35 29.02
N GLY A 190 12.01 -25.46 29.03
CA GLY A 190 11.89 -26.57 28.08
C GLY A 190 13.24 -26.95 27.45
N GLU A 191 13.39 -28.18 26.97
CA GLU A 191 14.66 -28.74 26.47
C GLU A 191 14.73 -28.88 24.94
N ALA A 192 13.61 -28.74 24.23
CA ALA A 192 13.44 -29.16 22.83
C ALA A 192 13.93 -28.16 21.75
N THR A 193 14.68 -27.12 22.10
CA THR A 193 15.10 -26.07 21.16
C THR A 193 16.52 -25.63 21.49
N GLU A 194 17.38 -25.44 20.48
CA GLU A 194 18.74 -24.95 20.67
C GLU A 194 18.72 -23.53 21.25
N LYS A 195 19.69 -23.20 22.11
CA LYS A 195 19.73 -21.93 22.84
C LYS A 195 21.10 -21.27 22.76
N VAL A 196 21.14 -20.08 22.16
CA VAL A 196 22.34 -19.24 22.06
C VAL A 196 22.25 -18.13 23.10
N LYS A 197 23.19 -18.11 24.06
CA LYS A 197 23.28 -17.05 25.07
C LYS A 197 24.23 -15.95 24.63
N LEU A 198 23.79 -14.70 24.58
CA LEU A 198 24.69 -13.56 24.37
C LEU A 198 25.14 -12.96 25.71
N GLY A 199 26.44 -12.70 25.83
CA GLY A 199 27.04 -11.85 26.86
C GLY A 199 27.42 -10.48 26.31
N PRO A 200 28.21 -9.66 27.04
CA PRO A 200 28.90 -8.50 26.48
C PRO A 200 29.81 -8.86 25.28
N LEU A 201 30.33 -7.85 24.59
CA LEU A 201 31.37 -8.08 23.58
C LEU A 201 32.73 -8.37 24.25
N PRO A 202 33.62 -9.14 23.60
CA PRO A 202 35.05 -9.13 23.93
C PRO A 202 35.60 -7.70 23.87
N ARG A 203 36.45 -7.30 24.83
CA ARG A 203 36.97 -5.91 24.95
C ARG A 203 37.55 -5.35 23.65
N ALA A 204 38.27 -6.16 22.87
CA ALA A 204 38.81 -5.74 21.58
C ALA A 204 37.70 -5.37 20.57
N GLU A 205 36.65 -6.19 20.48
CA GLU A 205 35.48 -5.94 19.63
C GLU A 205 34.65 -4.73 20.13
N ALA A 206 34.53 -4.56 21.45
CA ALA A 206 33.91 -3.39 22.07
C ALA A 206 34.65 -2.09 21.72
N MET A 207 36.00 -2.09 21.80
CA MET A 207 36.84 -0.97 21.37
C MET A 207 36.71 -0.70 19.86
N THR A 208 36.67 -1.74 19.03
CA THR A 208 36.44 -1.60 17.57
C THR A 208 35.07 -0.99 17.29
N LEU A 209 34.00 -1.45 17.94
CA LEU A 209 32.66 -0.90 17.80
C LEU A 209 32.60 0.58 18.23
N LEU A 210 33.25 0.93 19.34
CA LEU A 210 33.35 2.31 19.80
C LEU A 210 34.11 3.19 18.78
N MET A 211 35.28 2.73 18.30
CA MET A 211 36.11 3.40 17.29
C MET A 211 35.34 3.66 15.99
N THR A 212 34.70 2.63 15.43
CA THR A 212 33.94 2.72 14.17
C THR A 212 32.73 3.64 14.29
N ARG A 213 32.16 3.80 15.49
CA ARG A 213 30.97 4.65 15.71
C ARG A 213 31.29 6.09 16.09
N THR A 214 32.45 6.36 16.70
CA THR A 214 32.90 7.74 16.97
C THR A 214 33.63 8.39 15.78
N ASP A 215 34.08 7.60 14.80
CA ASP A 215 34.99 8.03 13.73
C ASP A 215 36.33 8.58 14.27
N VAL A 216 36.79 8.02 15.40
CA VAL A 216 38.06 8.41 16.04
C VAL A 216 39.01 7.22 16.06
N THR A 217 40.12 7.31 15.34
CA THR A 217 41.15 6.26 15.29
C THR A 217 41.78 6.00 16.66
N VAL A 218 41.95 4.72 17.01
CA VAL A 218 42.69 4.32 18.22
C VAL A 218 44.20 4.47 17.99
N SER A 219 44.87 5.25 18.84
CA SER A 219 46.31 5.47 18.87
C SER A 219 46.88 5.18 20.27
N GLU A 220 48.20 5.06 20.41
CA GLU A 220 48.83 4.83 21.72
C GLU A 220 48.42 5.88 22.78
N ALA A 221 48.24 7.14 22.36
CA ALA A 221 47.87 8.24 23.24
C ALA A 221 46.40 8.20 23.74
N ASN A 222 45.48 7.58 23.00
CA ASN A 222 44.05 7.53 23.37
C ASN A 222 43.54 6.13 23.74
N ARG A 223 44.31 5.05 23.50
CA ARG A 223 43.93 3.65 23.73
C ARG A 223 43.42 3.40 25.16
N GLY A 224 44.07 3.99 26.17
CA GLY A 224 43.65 3.88 27.57
C GLY A 224 42.30 4.54 27.87
N LEU A 225 41.93 5.60 27.14
CA LEU A 225 40.60 6.23 27.26
C LEU A 225 39.51 5.36 26.62
N PHE A 226 39.78 4.79 25.44
CA PHE A 226 38.87 3.83 24.79
C PHE A 226 38.61 2.62 25.69
N ASP A 227 39.64 2.01 26.26
CA ASP A 227 39.51 0.86 27.17
C ASP A 227 38.72 1.23 28.44
N SER A 228 39.02 2.38 29.05
CA SER A 228 38.29 2.88 30.23
C SER A 228 36.81 3.12 29.95
N ILE A 229 36.47 3.72 28.79
CA ILE A 229 35.07 3.94 28.39
C ILE A 229 34.36 2.61 28.17
N CYS A 230 35.00 1.65 27.48
CA CYS A 230 34.43 0.31 27.28
C CYS A 230 34.17 -0.41 28.61
N ALA A 231 35.09 -0.28 29.58
CA ALA A 231 34.93 -0.82 30.94
C ALA A 231 33.76 -0.20 31.71
N LEU A 232 33.63 1.14 31.70
CA LEU A 232 32.51 1.85 32.34
C LEU A 232 31.15 1.46 31.75
N LEU A 233 31.13 1.14 30.45
CA LEU A 233 29.98 0.67 29.69
C LEU A 233 29.86 -0.87 29.67
N SER A 234 30.66 -1.58 30.48
CA SER A 234 30.63 -3.03 30.66
C SER A 234 30.62 -3.84 29.35
N ASP A 235 31.25 -3.31 28.31
CA ASP A 235 31.30 -3.89 26.96
C ASP A 235 29.92 -4.19 26.32
N VAL A 236 28.87 -3.49 26.75
CA VAL A 236 27.48 -3.68 26.28
C VAL A 236 27.25 -2.93 24.95
N PRO A 237 26.90 -3.61 23.84
CA PRO A 237 26.76 -2.99 22.52
C PRO A 237 25.87 -1.74 22.48
N LEU A 238 24.67 -1.79 23.07
CA LEU A 238 23.76 -0.63 23.08
C LEU A 238 24.32 0.54 23.87
N ALA A 239 25.02 0.29 24.98
CA ALA A 239 25.65 1.34 25.77
C ALA A 239 26.82 1.99 25.00
N LEU A 240 27.66 1.16 24.36
CA LEU A 240 28.75 1.61 23.49
C LEU A 240 28.26 2.47 22.33
N VAL A 241 27.24 2.02 21.58
CA VAL A 241 26.68 2.76 20.44
C VAL A 241 26.00 4.06 20.90
N THR A 242 25.23 4.02 21.99
CA THR A 242 24.57 5.22 22.54
C THR A 242 25.60 6.28 22.96
N ALA A 243 26.67 5.86 23.65
CA ALA A 243 27.77 6.76 24.00
C ALA A 243 28.49 7.27 22.74
N ALA A 244 28.87 6.39 21.82
CA ALA A 244 29.63 6.74 20.61
C ALA A 244 28.92 7.80 19.76
N ASN A 245 27.61 7.62 19.51
CA ASN A 245 26.81 8.61 18.80
C ASN A 245 26.76 9.94 19.58
N ALA A 246 26.55 9.91 20.90
CA ALA A 246 26.55 11.12 21.72
C ALA A 246 27.90 11.87 21.69
N LEU A 247 29.03 11.16 21.62
CA LEU A 247 30.36 11.75 21.42
C LEU A 247 30.47 12.41 20.05
N ARG A 248 30.15 11.67 18.97
CA ARG A 248 30.28 12.14 17.59
C ARG A 248 29.40 13.36 17.34
N GLU A 249 28.11 13.23 17.59
CA GLU A 249 27.11 14.24 17.26
C GLU A 249 27.32 15.57 17.99
N ASN A 250 27.88 15.54 19.20
CA ASN A 250 28.08 16.73 20.03
C ASN A 250 29.57 17.08 20.22
N SER A 251 30.46 16.45 19.43
CA SER A 251 31.91 16.66 19.48
C SER A 251 32.52 16.54 20.89
N ILE A 252 32.01 15.62 21.73
CA ILE A 252 32.46 15.47 23.13
C ILE A 252 33.81 14.74 23.15
N PRO A 253 34.88 15.34 23.68
CA PRO A 253 36.18 14.67 23.77
C PRO A 253 36.15 13.43 24.68
N LEU A 254 36.87 12.38 24.30
CA LEU A 254 36.94 11.10 25.04
C LEU A 254 37.23 11.27 26.54
N GLY A 255 38.13 12.19 26.91
CA GLY A 255 38.43 12.50 28.32
C GLY A 255 37.22 13.02 29.08
N ARG A 256 36.44 13.92 28.47
CA ARG A 256 35.23 14.49 29.06
C ARG A 256 34.08 13.47 29.12
N ALA A 257 33.96 12.62 28.10
CA ALA A 257 33.01 11.51 28.11
C ALA A 257 33.27 10.56 29.28
N ARG A 258 34.54 10.18 29.51
CA ARG A 258 34.93 9.34 30.66
C ARG A 258 34.51 9.96 31.99
N GLU A 259 34.78 11.25 32.21
CA GLU A 259 34.36 11.97 33.43
C GLU A 259 32.85 11.93 33.67
N ILE A 260 32.04 12.12 32.62
CA ILE A 260 30.57 12.08 32.71
C ILE A 260 30.09 10.66 33.04
N LEU A 261 30.69 9.63 32.44
CA LEU A 261 30.38 8.22 32.70
C LEU A 261 30.80 7.78 34.11
N GLU A 262 31.89 8.33 34.66
CA GLU A 262 32.34 8.11 36.04
C GLU A 262 31.46 8.83 37.07
N ALA A 263 31.00 10.05 36.76
CA ALA A 263 30.10 10.82 37.63
C ALA A 263 28.65 10.28 37.62
N ALA A 264 28.26 9.53 36.59
CA ALA A 264 26.94 8.89 36.52
C ALA A 264 26.81 7.80 37.59
N ASN A 265 25.82 7.99 38.49
CA ASN A 265 25.50 7.08 39.59
C ASN A 265 24.24 6.24 39.24
N PRO A 266 24.40 5.11 38.52
CA PRO A 266 23.27 4.29 38.09
C PRO A 266 22.56 3.61 39.26
N SER A 267 21.35 3.13 38.98
CA SER A 267 20.51 2.39 39.90
C SER A 267 21.22 1.10 40.36
N PRO A 268 21.20 0.73 41.66
CA PRO A 268 21.76 -0.54 42.12
C PRO A 268 21.05 -1.72 41.45
N GLY A 269 21.80 -2.59 40.74
CA GLY A 269 21.20 -3.68 39.97
C GLY A 269 22.16 -4.38 39.01
N ASP A 270 21.62 -4.88 37.89
CA ASP A 270 22.35 -5.55 36.80
C ASP A 270 23.39 -4.59 36.18
N SER A 271 24.63 -5.07 36.01
CA SER A 271 25.71 -4.32 35.35
C SER A 271 25.35 -3.88 33.94
N THR A 272 24.54 -4.67 33.22
CA THR A 272 24.02 -4.33 31.89
C THR A 272 23.14 -3.09 31.95
N GLN A 273 22.21 -3.06 32.90
CA GLN A 273 21.29 -1.95 33.12
C GLN A 273 22.07 -0.70 33.54
N ALA A 274 23.03 -0.86 34.46
CA ALA A 274 23.89 0.23 34.92
C ALA A 274 24.75 0.82 33.79
N ALA A 275 25.27 0.00 32.87
CA ALA A 275 26.01 0.48 31.69
C ALA A 275 25.14 1.29 30.74
N ILE A 276 23.92 0.82 30.44
CA ILE A 276 22.97 1.55 29.58
C ILE A 276 22.52 2.86 30.26
N GLU A 277 22.33 2.86 31.58
CA GLU A 277 22.00 4.07 32.36
C GLU A 277 23.10 5.13 32.29
N ARG A 278 24.38 4.72 32.37
CA ARG A 278 25.53 5.64 32.19
C ARG A 278 25.59 6.22 30.77
N ALA A 279 25.45 5.38 29.75
CA ALA A 279 25.44 5.84 28.35
C ALA A 279 24.25 6.79 28.07
N TYR A 280 23.08 6.49 28.63
CA TYR A 280 21.91 7.36 28.54
C TYR A 280 22.11 8.69 29.27
N ALA A 281 22.73 8.71 30.46
CA ALA A 281 23.05 9.93 31.18
C ALA A 281 24.02 10.83 30.38
N LEU A 282 25.04 10.24 29.74
CA LEU A 282 25.93 10.95 28.82
C LEU A 282 25.16 11.54 27.64
N ALA A 283 24.33 10.75 26.95
CA ALA A 283 23.52 11.24 25.83
C ALA A 283 22.54 12.36 26.27
N GLN A 284 21.86 12.18 27.39
CA GLN A 284 20.90 13.13 27.96
C GLN A 284 21.55 14.48 28.32
N SER A 285 22.83 14.48 28.73
CA SER A 285 23.57 15.71 29.04
C SER A 285 23.71 16.68 27.87
N ALA A 286 23.59 16.17 26.63
CA ALA A 286 23.63 16.96 25.40
C ALA A 286 22.24 17.33 24.83
N LEU A 287 21.16 16.74 25.34
CA LEU A 287 19.81 16.98 24.81
C LEU A 287 19.20 18.28 25.34
N SER A 288 18.54 19.03 24.46
CA SER A 288 17.61 20.11 24.78
C SER A 288 16.34 19.61 25.50
N ASN A 289 15.55 20.53 26.04
CA ASN A 289 14.29 20.18 26.71
C ASN A 289 13.25 19.60 25.72
N GLU A 290 13.24 20.06 24.47
CA GLU A 290 12.32 19.58 23.42
C GLU A 290 12.66 18.14 22.99
N GLU A 291 13.95 17.85 22.79
CA GLU A 291 14.43 16.49 22.48
C GLU A 291 14.15 15.51 23.62
N ARG A 292 14.37 15.93 24.88
CA ARG A 292 14.00 15.12 26.04
C ARG A 292 12.49 14.86 26.08
N ALA A 293 11.66 15.86 25.80
CA ALA A 293 10.20 15.70 25.78
C ALA A 293 9.72 14.77 24.65
N ALA A 294 10.29 14.88 23.44
CA ALA A 294 9.97 13.99 22.32
C ALA A 294 10.39 12.54 22.59
N LEU A 295 11.60 12.33 23.16
CA LEU A 295 12.08 11.01 23.54
C LEU A 295 11.26 10.39 24.70
N ALA A 296 10.87 11.20 25.68
CA ALA A 296 9.99 10.81 26.77
C ALA A 296 8.58 10.40 26.26
N ALA A 297 8.01 11.16 25.32
CA ALA A 297 6.73 10.84 24.70
C ALA A 297 6.81 9.53 23.90
N ALA A 298 7.85 9.36 23.07
CA ALA A 298 8.09 8.11 22.34
C ALA A 298 8.25 6.90 23.29
N ALA A 299 8.95 7.07 24.41
CA ALA A 299 9.11 6.02 25.41
C ALA A 299 7.80 5.67 26.12
N ALA A 300 7.00 6.69 26.47
CA ALA A 300 5.71 6.57 27.18
C ALA A 300 4.56 6.04 26.31
N SER A 301 4.69 6.03 24.97
CA SER A 301 3.79 5.31 24.08
C SER A 301 3.59 3.85 24.51
N PRO A 302 2.43 3.21 24.25
CA PRO A 302 2.28 1.76 24.39
C PRO A 302 2.98 0.94 23.29
N ALA A 303 3.03 1.46 22.06
CA ALA A 303 3.59 0.74 20.90
C ALA A 303 5.12 0.66 20.92
N MET A 304 5.71 -0.32 20.24
CA MET A 304 7.18 -0.42 20.10
C MET A 304 7.77 0.58 19.09
N SER A 305 6.98 0.96 18.08
CA SER A 305 7.29 1.99 17.09
C SER A 305 6.22 3.09 17.15
N VAL A 306 6.59 4.34 16.92
CA VAL A 306 5.71 5.50 17.03
C VAL A 306 5.74 6.35 15.76
N ASP A 307 4.58 6.91 15.41
CA ASP A 307 4.46 7.92 14.36
C ASP A 307 5.20 9.21 14.78
N PRO A 308 6.13 9.73 13.95
CA PRO A 308 6.85 10.99 14.20
C PRO A 308 5.93 12.17 14.54
N ARG A 309 4.77 12.27 13.89
CA ARG A 309 3.92 13.48 13.82
C ARG A 309 3.34 13.93 15.16
N TRP A 310 3.26 13.03 16.16
CA TRP A 310 2.76 13.39 17.50
C TRP A 310 3.86 13.51 18.56
N ILE A 311 5.08 13.00 18.33
CA ILE A 311 6.14 13.04 19.35
C ILE A 311 6.97 14.33 19.31
N GLY A 312 7.33 14.86 18.15
CA GLY A 312 8.20 16.05 18.03
C GLY A 312 8.22 16.65 16.62
N GLY A 313 8.93 17.77 16.47
CA GLY A 313 9.16 18.38 15.16
C GLY A 313 10.31 17.70 14.40
N GLU A 314 10.32 17.81 13.08
CA GLU A 314 11.28 17.17 12.15
C GLU A 314 12.74 17.25 12.64
N LYS A 315 13.28 18.46 12.84
CA LYS A 315 14.65 18.69 13.34
C LYS A 315 14.96 18.02 14.68
N THR A 316 13.99 18.01 15.60
CA THR A 316 14.12 17.33 16.90
C THR A 316 14.28 15.82 16.70
N LEU A 317 13.54 15.25 15.75
CA LEU A 317 13.52 13.81 15.48
C LEU A 317 14.70 13.38 14.61
N GLU A 318 15.15 14.19 13.66
CA GLU A 318 16.43 14.03 12.95
C GLU A 318 17.59 13.96 13.95
N ARG A 319 17.65 14.90 14.90
CA ARG A 319 18.74 14.95 15.89
C ARG A 319 18.70 13.76 16.86
N LEU A 320 17.52 13.35 17.31
CA LEU A 320 17.35 12.13 18.12
C LEU A 320 17.71 10.83 17.35
N GLN A 321 17.53 10.82 16.03
CA GLN A 321 17.94 9.72 15.15
C GLN A 321 19.45 9.69 14.90
N ALA A 322 20.08 10.85 14.66
CA ALA A 322 21.54 10.96 14.54
C ALA A 322 22.24 10.50 15.83
N MET A 323 21.65 10.82 16.99
CA MET A 323 22.07 10.32 18.31
C MET A 323 21.80 8.81 18.53
N GLY A 324 21.00 8.15 17.67
CA GLY A 324 20.58 6.75 17.80
C GLY A 324 19.64 6.45 18.98
N LEU A 325 19.07 7.49 19.60
CA LEU A 325 18.10 7.36 20.70
C LEU A 325 16.71 6.99 20.18
N LEU A 326 16.40 7.42 18.95
CA LEU A 326 15.34 6.90 18.11
C LEU A 326 15.98 6.24 16.87
N ASN A 327 15.40 5.14 16.39
CA ASN A 327 15.89 4.42 15.22
C ASN A 327 14.77 4.34 14.19
N ALA A 328 15.10 4.54 12.91
CA ALA A 328 14.14 4.39 11.82
C ALA A 328 13.61 2.95 11.74
N ASN A 329 12.29 2.84 11.59
CA ASN A 329 11.52 1.64 11.30
C ASN A 329 10.41 2.07 10.32
N SER A 330 10.83 2.47 9.10
CA SER A 330 10.09 3.37 8.20
C SER A 330 8.63 2.98 8.00
N PRO A 331 7.66 3.92 8.09
CA PRO A 331 7.83 5.37 8.29
C PRO A 331 7.96 5.80 9.77
N ARG A 332 8.12 4.85 10.70
CA ARG A 332 8.04 5.06 12.15
C ARG A 332 9.41 5.16 12.82
N LEU A 333 9.38 5.58 14.09
CA LEU A 333 10.57 5.65 14.95
C LEU A 333 10.45 4.67 16.13
N ARG A 334 11.53 3.97 16.47
CA ARG A 334 11.59 3.01 17.57
C ARG A 334 12.68 3.37 18.56
N ILE A 335 12.32 3.40 19.84
CA ILE A 335 13.27 3.46 20.95
C ILE A 335 13.77 2.04 21.29
N ALA A 336 15.06 1.89 21.58
CA ALA A 336 15.58 0.60 22.03
C ALA A 336 14.96 0.22 23.39
N PRO A 337 14.47 -1.02 23.61
CA PRO A 337 13.83 -1.42 24.86
C PRO A 337 14.66 -1.09 26.12
N GLY A 338 15.95 -1.41 26.08
CA GLY A 338 16.89 -1.08 27.17
C GLY A 338 17.04 0.41 27.47
N LEU A 339 16.81 1.31 26.50
CA LEU A 339 16.79 2.78 26.74
C LEU A 339 15.41 3.27 27.20
N ARG A 340 14.34 2.61 26.78
CA ARG A 340 12.94 2.99 27.04
C ARG A 340 12.64 3.15 28.52
N ALA A 341 13.12 2.22 29.34
CA ALA A 341 12.94 2.26 30.79
C ALA A 341 13.54 3.50 31.46
N PHE A 342 14.63 4.07 30.89
CA PHE A 342 15.26 5.29 31.41
C PHE A 342 14.58 6.55 30.88
N ALA A 343 14.25 6.58 29.59
CA ALA A 343 13.52 7.69 28.97
C ALA A 343 12.13 7.92 29.61
N ARG A 344 11.47 6.86 30.09
CA ARG A 344 10.22 6.95 30.86
C ARG A 344 10.36 7.65 32.22
N ARG A 345 11.52 7.61 32.88
CA ARG A 345 11.66 8.13 34.27
C ARG A 345 11.46 9.65 34.41
N GLY A 346 11.56 10.40 33.31
CA GLY A 346 11.26 11.83 33.23
C GLY A 346 9.99 12.16 32.45
N ALA A 347 9.18 11.16 32.07
CA ALA A 347 7.98 11.34 31.27
C ALA A 347 6.74 11.52 32.15
N ASP A 348 5.90 12.49 31.83
CA ASP A 348 4.48 12.42 32.22
C ASP A 348 3.79 11.43 31.28
N GLU A 349 3.72 10.16 31.70
CA GLU A 349 3.11 9.10 30.89
C GLU A 349 1.64 9.37 30.57
N ASN A 350 0.91 10.04 31.47
CA ASN A 350 -0.50 10.33 31.25
C ASN A 350 -0.65 11.45 30.20
N ALA A 351 0.11 12.54 30.31
CA ALA A 351 0.13 13.58 29.27
C ALA A 351 0.58 13.04 27.90
N ALA A 352 1.52 12.08 27.86
CA ALA A 352 1.91 11.43 26.62
C ALA A 352 0.79 10.56 26.02
N LYS A 353 0.07 9.80 26.85
CA LYS A 353 -1.09 8.99 26.42
C LYS A 353 -2.27 9.86 25.99
N GLU A 354 -2.53 10.98 26.66
CA GLU A 354 -3.50 12.00 26.22
C GLU A 354 -3.12 12.59 24.86
N LYS A 355 -1.84 12.93 24.65
CA LYS A 355 -1.35 13.46 23.37
C LYS A 355 -1.49 12.45 22.23
N LEU A 356 -1.15 11.19 22.47
CA LEU A 356 -1.34 10.09 21.51
C LEU A 356 -2.83 9.85 21.25
N LEU A 357 -3.68 9.84 22.28
CA LEU A 357 -5.13 9.69 22.14
C LEU A 357 -5.72 10.83 21.29
N ALA A 358 -5.31 12.08 21.52
CA ALA A 358 -5.70 13.23 20.71
C ALA A 358 -5.18 13.13 19.26
N HIS A 359 -4.01 12.52 19.03
CA HIS A 359 -3.50 12.26 17.68
C HIS A 359 -4.32 11.19 16.94
N LEU A 360 -4.68 10.09 17.60
CA LEU A 360 -5.50 9.02 17.01
C LEU A 360 -6.95 9.47 16.79
N LEU A 361 -7.56 10.13 17.78
CA LEU A 361 -8.95 10.60 17.74
C LEU A 361 -9.16 11.95 17.03
N GLY A 362 -8.09 12.69 16.73
CA GLY A 362 -8.17 14.00 16.06
C GLY A 362 -8.45 13.89 14.56
N GLY A 363 -9.21 14.84 14.02
CA GLY A 363 -9.65 14.84 12.61
C GLY A 363 -10.82 13.87 12.38
N ALA A 364 -11.01 13.43 11.13
CA ALA A 364 -12.00 12.40 10.80
C ALA A 364 -11.48 11.02 11.23
N LEU A 365 -11.75 10.63 12.48
CA LEU A 365 -11.32 9.38 13.11
C LEU A 365 -11.49 8.16 12.18
N PHE A 366 -12.68 7.98 11.60
CA PHE A 366 -12.98 6.80 10.79
C PHE A 366 -12.27 6.78 9.43
N ASP A 367 -11.90 7.93 8.84
CA ASP A 367 -11.14 7.95 7.59
C ASP A 367 -9.69 7.46 7.80
N LYS A 368 -9.08 7.77 8.95
CA LYS A 368 -7.77 7.20 9.32
C LYS A 368 -7.83 5.68 9.46
N PHE A 369 -8.87 5.15 10.10
CA PHE A 369 -9.02 3.71 10.34
C PHE A 369 -9.61 2.93 9.15
N ARG A 370 -9.90 3.62 8.03
CA ARG A 370 -10.14 2.97 6.72
C ARG A 370 -8.84 2.62 5.99
N ASP A 371 -7.72 3.28 6.33
CA ASP A 371 -6.39 2.91 5.85
C ASP A 371 -5.85 1.71 6.65
N TRP A 372 -5.86 0.51 6.05
CA TRP A 372 -5.39 -0.71 6.71
C TRP A 372 -3.89 -0.70 7.00
N SER A 373 -3.08 0.03 6.21
CA SER A 373 -1.67 0.22 6.51
C SER A 373 -1.52 1.03 7.80
N TYR A 374 -2.28 2.11 7.97
CA TYR A 374 -2.32 2.89 9.21
C TYR A 374 -2.79 2.05 10.41
N CYS A 375 -3.81 1.21 10.24
CA CYS A 375 -4.27 0.32 11.30
C CYS A 375 -3.24 -0.73 11.71
N ALA A 376 -2.49 -1.30 10.76
CA ALA A 376 -1.38 -2.21 11.05
C ALA A 376 -0.27 -1.49 11.85
N ASP A 377 0.08 -0.29 11.41
CA ASP A 377 1.10 0.60 11.95
C ASP A 377 0.81 1.09 13.39
N GLU A 378 -0.46 1.44 13.68
CA GLU A 378 -0.90 1.92 15.00
C GLU A 378 -1.47 0.81 15.90
N LEU A 379 -1.50 -0.44 15.47
CA LEU A 379 -2.17 -1.54 16.18
C LEU A 379 -1.79 -1.60 17.67
N GLY A 380 -0.49 -1.57 17.98
CA GLY A 380 0.01 -1.58 19.36
C GLY A 380 -0.31 -0.32 20.16
N SER A 381 -0.44 0.84 19.49
CA SER A 381 -0.83 2.12 20.12
C SER A 381 -2.30 2.08 20.50
N VAL A 382 -3.15 1.62 19.58
CA VAL A 382 -4.60 1.54 19.73
C VAL A 382 -4.98 0.54 20.82
N LEU A 383 -4.46 -0.70 20.74
CA LEU A 383 -4.74 -1.73 21.74
C LEU A 383 -4.24 -1.32 23.14
N GLY A 384 -3.03 -0.75 23.22
CA GLY A 384 -2.49 -0.25 24.48
C GLY A 384 -3.28 0.93 25.07
N LEU A 385 -3.80 1.85 24.23
CA LEU A 385 -4.67 2.93 24.69
C LEU A 385 -6.08 2.46 25.06
N ILE A 386 -6.63 1.41 24.43
CA ILE A 386 -7.90 0.80 24.83
C ILE A 386 -7.77 0.22 26.25
N GLU A 387 -6.69 -0.50 26.57
CA GLU A 387 -6.45 -1.00 27.92
C GLU A 387 -6.23 0.11 28.95
N TRP A 388 -5.43 1.13 28.62
CA TRP A 388 -5.22 2.28 29.51
C TRP A 388 -6.52 3.06 29.75
N ALA A 389 -7.28 3.37 28.69
CA ALA A 389 -8.56 4.04 28.81
C ALA A 389 -9.58 3.22 29.62
N ALA A 390 -9.55 1.88 29.50
CA ALA A 390 -10.38 1.02 30.33
C ALA A 390 -9.98 1.06 31.81
N ALA A 391 -8.68 1.02 32.12
CA ALA A 391 -8.16 1.14 33.48
C ALA A 391 -8.51 2.49 34.14
N GLU A 392 -8.43 3.58 33.39
CA GLU A 392 -8.80 4.94 33.82
C GLU A 392 -10.33 5.22 33.77
N ASN A 393 -11.17 4.19 33.53
CA ASN A 393 -12.63 4.28 33.40
C ASN A 393 -13.13 5.27 32.32
N ARG A 394 -12.32 5.51 31.29
CA ARG A 394 -12.62 6.40 30.16
C ARG A 394 -13.50 5.74 29.11
N HIS A 395 -14.73 5.39 29.51
CA HIS A 395 -15.63 4.54 28.72
C HIS A 395 -15.87 5.03 27.29
N LYS A 396 -15.94 6.35 27.04
CA LYS A 396 -16.12 6.91 25.70
C LYS A 396 -14.93 6.65 24.77
N ASP A 397 -13.72 6.76 25.30
CA ASP A 397 -12.48 6.61 24.53
C ASP A 397 -12.23 5.13 24.18
N VAL A 398 -12.56 4.23 25.12
CA VAL A 398 -12.62 2.77 24.88
C VAL A 398 -13.58 2.43 23.73
N ILE A 399 -14.79 3.01 23.75
CA ILE A 399 -15.79 2.79 22.69
C ILE A 399 -15.31 3.37 21.35
N ALA A 400 -14.77 4.59 21.34
CA ALA A 400 -14.34 5.27 20.11
C ALA A 400 -13.17 4.53 19.43
N LEU A 401 -12.08 4.24 20.15
CA LEU A 401 -10.95 3.48 19.62
C LEU A 401 -11.36 2.05 19.23
N GLY A 402 -12.15 1.39 20.07
CA GLY A 402 -12.59 0.02 19.85
C GLY A 402 -13.48 -0.14 18.62
N ARG A 403 -14.44 0.77 18.39
CA ARG A 403 -15.26 0.77 17.17
C ARG A 403 -14.50 1.19 15.92
N ALA A 404 -13.43 1.97 16.05
CA ALA A 404 -12.61 2.36 14.91
C ALA A 404 -11.73 1.20 14.40
N ILE A 405 -11.15 0.39 15.30
CA ILE A 405 -10.25 -0.72 14.92
C ILE A 405 -10.96 -2.06 14.62
N ASP A 406 -12.21 -2.23 15.07
CA ASP A 406 -13.01 -3.46 14.89
C ASP A 406 -13.04 -4.02 13.44
N PRO A 407 -13.23 -3.22 12.37
CA PRO A 407 -13.20 -3.74 11.00
C PRO A 407 -11.85 -4.33 10.61
N TYR A 408 -10.74 -3.67 10.98
CA TYR A 408 -9.39 -4.14 10.70
C TYR A 408 -9.10 -5.47 11.44
N LEU A 409 -9.42 -5.55 12.74
CA LEU A 409 -9.22 -6.78 13.52
C LEU A 409 -10.04 -7.96 12.97
N THR A 410 -11.25 -7.67 12.47
CA THR A 410 -12.12 -8.68 11.87
C THR A 410 -11.57 -9.17 10.53
N LEU A 411 -11.29 -8.26 9.59
CA LEU A 411 -10.93 -8.56 8.20
C LEU A 411 -9.49 -9.08 8.03
N HIS A 412 -8.56 -8.72 8.93
CA HIS A 412 -7.21 -9.31 8.97
C HIS A 412 -7.13 -10.55 9.87
N GLY A 413 -8.26 -11.11 10.32
CA GLY A 413 -8.28 -12.37 11.07
C GLY A 413 -7.61 -12.30 12.45
N LEU A 414 -7.39 -11.11 13.01
CA LEU A 414 -6.78 -10.87 14.33
C LEU A 414 -7.81 -11.05 15.46
N TRP A 415 -8.44 -12.22 15.48
CA TRP A 415 -9.64 -12.50 16.27
C TRP A 415 -9.38 -12.73 17.77
N GLY A 416 -8.13 -12.88 18.20
CA GLY A 416 -7.72 -12.78 19.60
C GLY A 416 -7.80 -11.33 20.07
N ALA A 417 -7.10 -10.43 19.39
CA ALA A 417 -7.19 -8.98 19.60
C ALA A 417 -8.64 -8.46 19.47
N TRP A 418 -9.42 -8.91 18.48
CA TRP A 418 -10.84 -8.54 18.31
C TRP A 418 -11.65 -8.87 19.57
N GLN A 419 -11.44 -10.05 20.16
CA GLN A 419 -12.11 -10.43 21.41
C GLN A 419 -11.71 -9.51 22.57
N ALA A 420 -10.39 -9.28 22.75
CA ALA A 420 -9.88 -8.45 23.83
C ALA A 420 -10.44 -7.02 23.76
N THR A 421 -10.55 -6.45 22.54
CA THR A 421 -11.22 -5.16 22.30
C THR A 421 -12.70 -5.20 22.68
N LEU A 422 -13.48 -6.20 22.22
CA LEU A 422 -14.90 -6.33 22.56
C LEU A 422 -15.14 -6.53 24.08
N ASP A 423 -14.25 -7.28 24.74
CA ASP A 423 -14.24 -7.50 26.20
C ASP A 423 -13.94 -6.22 27.01
N ARG A 424 -13.46 -5.14 26.37
CA ARG A 424 -13.36 -3.79 26.97
C ARG A 424 -14.53 -2.88 26.57
N ILE A 425 -15.00 -2.95 25.33
CA ILE A 425 -16.15 -2.16 24.85
C ILE A 425 -17.43 -2.53 25.62
N LEU A 426 -17.73 -3.81 25.81
CA LEU A 426 -19.01 -4.24 26.40
C LEU A 426 -19.21 -3.74 27.85
N PRO A 427 -18.22 -3.84 28.77
CA PRO A 427 -18.31 -3.20 30.08
C PRO A 427 -18.40 -1.66 30.00
N ALA A 428 -17.64 -1.01 29.11
CA ALA A 428 -17.66 0.44 28.95
C ALA A 428 -19.02 0.96 28.46
N ALA A 429 -19.66 0.27 27.51
CA ALA A 429 -21.01 0.58 27.02
C ALA A 429 -22.05 0.45 28.15
N ARG A 430 -21.98 -0.63 28.94
CA ARG A 430 -22.84 -0.84 30.12
C ARG A 430 -22.67 0.24 31.18
N ALA A 431 -21.43 0.58 31.53
CA ALA A 431 -21.13 1.58 32.55
C ALA A 431 -21.52 3.01 32.13
N SER A 432 -21.40 3.33 30.83
CA SER A 432 -21.83 4.62 30.27
C SER A 432 -23.31 4.71 29.92
N GLY A 433 -24.06 3.60 29.99
CA GLY A 433 -25.48 3.52 29.63
C GLY A 433 -25.74 3.50 28.12
N ASP A 434 -24.72 3.36 27.27
CA ASP A 434 -24.85 3.26 25.83
C ASP A 434 -25.38 1.88 25.41
N ARG A 435 -26.72 1.76 25.41
CA ARG A 435 -27.43 0.55 25.00
C ARG A 435 -27.23 0.19 23.52
N ALA A 436 -26.96 1.17 22.65
CA ALA A 436 -26.76 0.91 21.23
C ALA A 436 -25.40 0.24 20.98
N THR A 437 -24.33 0.77 21.60
CA THR A 437 -23.02 0.12 21.56
C THR A 437 -23.02 -1.19 22.36
N GLU A 438 -23.76 -1.32 23.47
CA GLU A 438 -23.92 -2.61 24.17
C GLU A 438 -24.51 -3.68 23.22
N ALA A 439 -25.59 -3.34 22.50
CA ALA A 439 -26.24 -4.24 21.57
C ALA A 439 -25.35 -4.58 20.36
N TRP A 440 -24.55 -3.61 19.87
CA TRP A 440 -23.56 -3.83 18.82
C TRP A 440 -22.40 -4.74 19.28
N ALA A 441 -21.83 -4.52 20.47
CA ALA A 441 -20.75 -5.34 20.98
C ALA A 441 -21.18 -6.80 21.24
N LEU A 442 -22.42 -7.00 21.75
CA LEU A 442 -23.03 -8.32 21.85
C LEU A 442 -23.26 -8.98 20.48
N HIS A 443 -23.62 -8.21 19.45
CA HIS A 443 -23.74 -8.73 18.10
C HIS A 443 -22.38 -9.17 17.54
N GLN A 444 -21.33 -8.36 17.68
CA GLN A 444 -19.97 -8.69 17.22
C GLN A 444 -19.42 -9.94 17.92
N LEU A 445 -19.56 -10.03 19.26
CA LEU A 445 -19.22 -11.23 20.02
C LEU A 445 -20.01 -12.45 19.51
N GLY A 446 -21.30 -12.28 19.27
CA GLY A 446 -22.16 -13.29 18.67
C GLY A 446 -21.64 -13.81 17.33
N ALA A 447 -21.31 -12.91 16.40
CA ALA A 447 -20.73 -13.25 15.10
C ALA A 447 -19.39 -13.99 15.25
N ARG A 448 -18.46 -13.46 16.06
CA ARG A 448 -17.16 -14.11 16.32
C ARG A 448 -17.30 -15.56 16.80
N GLU A 449 -18.21 -15.82 17.75
CA GLU A 449 -18.45 -17.17 18.27
C GLU A 449 -19.04 -18.12 17.20
N ILE A 450 -19.67 -17.63 16.11
CA ILE A 450 -20.03 -18.46 14.94
C ILE A 450 -18.77 -19.01 14.27
N GLY A 451 -17.79 -18.15 14.01
CA GLY A 451 -16.55 -18.55 13.32
C GLY A 451 -15.59 -19.35 14.22
N ALA A 452 -15.66 -19.15 15.54
CA ALA A 452 -14.99 -20.01 16.54
C ALA A 452 -15.68 -21.37 16.75
N GLY A 453 -16.89 -21.58 16.20
CA GLY A 453 -17.66 -22.83 16.32
C GLY A 453 -18.41 -23.00 17.65
N THR A 454 -18.42 -21.99 18.52
CA THR A 454 -19.01 -22.01 19.87
C THR A 454 -20.51 -21.65 19.85
N ARG A 455 -21.29 -22.43 19.10
CA ARG A 455 -22.72 -22.19 18.76
C ARG A 455 -23.61 -21.71 19.91
N GLU A 456 -23.50 -22.29 21.11
CA GLU A 456 -24.36 -21.91 22.25
C GLU A 456 -24.07 -20.48 22.72
N ARG A 457 -22.79 -20.09 22.83
CA ARG A 457 -22.38 -18.73 23.19
C ARG A 457 -22.81 -17.71 22.13
N ALA A 458 -22.67 -18.07 20.85
CA ALA A 458 -23.14 -17.24 19.75
C ALA A 458 -24.65 -16.94 19.87
N ILE A 459 -25.46 -17.95 20.17
CA ILE A 459 -26.91 -17.80 20.38
C ILE A 459 -27.22 -16.90 21.59
N ASP A 460 -26.52 -17.08 22.71
CA ASP A 460 -26.76 -16.27 23.92
C ASP A 460 -26.40 -14.80 23.70
N PHE A 461 -25.26 -14.51 23.05
CA PHE A 461 -24.87 -13.15 22.72
C PHE A 461 -25.84 -12.49 21.74
N LEU A 462 -26.21 -13.18 20.64
CA LEU A 462 -27.13 -12.63 19.64
C LEU A 462 -28.57 -12.45 20.18
N ARG A 463 -29.07 -13.35 21.04
CA ARG A 463 -30.36 -13.14 21.73
C ARG A 463 -30.33 -11.90 22.64
N SER A 464 -29.23 -11.70 23.37
CA SER A 464 -29.05 -10.53 24.22
C SER A 464 -29.01 -9.24 23.40
N ALA A 465 -28.27 -9.26 22.27
CA ALA A 465 -28.25 -8.15 21.31
C ALA A 465 -29.65 -7.86 20.74
N LEU A 466 -30.37 -8.88 20.28
CA LEU A 466 -31.70 -8.74 19.68
C LEU A 466 -32.72 -8.15 20.66
N ALA A 467 -32.66 -8.53 21.94
CA ALA A 467 -33.52 -7.97 22.98
C ALA A 467 -33.27 -6.47 23.18
N LEU A 468 -32.00 -6.03 23.19
CA LEU A 468 -31.64 -4.61 23.29
C LEU A 468 -32.01 -3.83 22.02
N ARG A 469 -31.71 -4.35 20.82
CA ARG A 469 -32.08 -3.71 19.54
C ARG A 469 -33.60 -3.52 19.41
N ARG A 470 -34.40 -4.49 19.86
CA ARG A 470 -35.87 -4.37 19.94
C ARG A 470 -36.32 -3.28 20.91
N ALA A 471 -35.67 -3.12 22.06
CA ALA A 471 -35.97 -2.05 23.01
C ALA A 471 -35.58 -0.65 22.48
N LEU A 472 -34.60 -0.59 21.57
CA LEU A 472 -34.12 0.65 20.93
C LEU A 472 -34.88 1.02 19.64
N GLY A 473 -35.62 0.09 19.03
CA GLY A 473 -36.25 0.30 17.72
C GLY A 473 -35.28 0.21 16.53
N ASP A 474 -34.09 -0.38 16.72
CA ASP A 474 -33.07 -0.58 15.69
C ASP A 474 -33.49 -1.70 14.72
N ALA A 475 -34.33 -1.35 13.74
CA ALA A 475 -34.91 -2.32 12.81
C ALA A 475 -33.87 -3.00 11.91
N GLU A 476 -32.86 -2.26 11.44
CA GLU A 476 -31.81 -2.80 10.58
C GLU A 476 -30.89 -3.73 11.38
N GLY A 477 -30.41 -3.30 12.55
CA GLY A 477 -29.62 -4.16 13.41
C GLY A 477 -30.41 -5.36 13.96
N MET A 478 -31.74 -5.24 14.15
CA MET A 478 -32.59 -6.40 14.44
C MET A 478 -32.54 -7.42 13.31
N ALA A 479 -32.66 -6.98 12.05
CA ALA A 479 -32.59 -7.87 10.89
C ALA A 479 -31.24 -8.60 10.80
N TYR A 480 -30.12 -7.89 10.97
CA TYR A 480 -28.77 -8.48 10.92
C TYR A 480 -28.57 -9.51 12.05
N THR A 481 -29.05 -9.20 13.26
CA THR A 481 -28.95 -10.12 14.41
C THR A 481 -29.84 -11.34 14.25
N GLN A 482 -31.03 -11.17 13.67
CA GLN A 482 -31.95 -12.26 13.39
C GLN A 482 -31.40 -13.19 12.31
N HIS A 483 -30.84 -12.63 11.22
CA HIS A 483 -30.15 -13.40 10.18
C HIS A 483 -29.03 -14.28 10.76
N ASN A 484 -28.14 -13.69 11.59
CA ASN A 484 -27.08 -14.46 12.26
C ASN A 484 -27.62 -15.53 13.21
N LEU A 485 -28.80 -15.33 13.84
CA LEU A 485 -29.48 -16.35 14.66
C LEU A 485 -30.08 -17.47 13.81
N ASP A 486 -30.68 -17.17 12.66
CA ASP A 486 -31.35 -18.13 11.79
C ASP A 486 -30.35 -19.11 11.15
N LEU A 487 -29.09 -18.68 10.92
CA LEU A 487 -27.97 -19.56 10.57
C LEU A 487 -27.66 -20.61 11.66
N LEU A 488 -27.87 -20.25 12.93
CA LEU A 488 -27.56 -21.09 14.09
C LEU A 488 -28.77 -21.88 14.60
N ILE A 489 -29.99 -21.49 14.24
CA ILE A 489 -31.24 -22.11 14.66
C ILE A 489 -32.10 -22.28 13.40
N PRO A 490 -31.87 -23.35 12.60
CA PRO A 490 -32.72 -23.61 11.45
C PRO A 490 -34.17 -23.75 11.92
N PRO A 491 -35.15 -23.22 11.16
CA PRO A 491 -36.55 -23.22 11.57
C PRO A 491 -37.02 -24.65 11.82
N VAL A 492 -37.68 -24.87 12.95
CA VAL A 492 -38.35 -26.14 13.22
C VAL A 492 -39.40 -26.35 12.12
N PRO A 493 -39.32 -27.42 11.31
CA PRO A 493 -40.31 -27.66 10.28
C PRO A 493 -41.69 -27.77 10.96
N PRO A 494 -42.74 -27.13 10.41
CA PRO A 494 -44.04 -27.10 11.07
C PRO A 494 -44.52 -28.53 11.32
N ARG A 495 -44.89 -28.84 12.57
CA ARG A 495 -45.46 -30.14 12.94
C ARG A 495 -46.63 -30.44 12.01
N GLY A 496 -46.62 -31.63 11.41
CA GLY A 496 -47.41 -31.95 10.24
C GLY A 496 -48.89 -31.59 10.37
N GLY A 497 -49.32 -30.63 9.55
CA GLY A 497 -50.71 -30.53 9.12
C GLY A 497 -50.98 -31.60 8.05
N GLU A 498 -52.21 -32.08 7.99
CA GLU A 498 -52.63 -33.19 7.13
C GLU A 498 -52.33 -32.95 5.63
N PRO A 499 -52.04 -34.02 4.85
CA PRO A 499 -51.65 -33.88 3.45
C PRO A 499 -52.83 -33.41 2.59
N LYS A 500 -52.74 -32.19 2.07
CA LYS A 500 -53.61 -31.75 0.96
C LYS A 500 -53.29 -32.55 -0.32
N PRO A 501 -54.28 -32.95 -1.12
CA PRO A 501 -54.06 -33.80 -2.28
C PRO A 501 -53.27 -33.08 -3.38
N LYS A 502 -52.40 -33.81 -4.07
CA LYS A 502 -51.63 -33.31 -5.22
C LYS A 502 -52.57 -32.92 -6.38
N PRO A 503 -52.35 -31.79 -7.06
CA PRO A 503 -52.91 -31.56 -8.40
C PRO A 503 -52.27 -32.52 -9.42
N PRO A 504 -53.01 -32.97 -10.45
CA PRO A 504 -52.48 -33.90 -11.46
C PRO A 504 -51.48 -33.20 -12.40
N GLN A 505 -50.47 -33.95 -12.85
CA GLN A 505 -49.52 -33.48 -13.87
C GLN A 505 -50.14 -33.52 -15.27
N PRO A 506 -49.74 -32.62 -16.20
CA PRO A 506 -50.21 -32.65 -17.57
C PRO A 506 -49.48 -33.72 -18.39
N GLY A 507 -50.15 -34.83 -18.68
CA GLY A 507 -49.79 -35.73 -19.77
C GLY A 507 -50.34 -35.20 -21.10
N GLY A 508 -49.51 -35.16 -22.15
CA GLY A 508 -49.92 -34.63 -23.46
C GLY A 508 -50.80 -35.58 -24.28
N GLY A 509 -51.59 -35.03 -25.21
CA GLY A 509 -52.31 -35.81 -26.21
C GLY A 509 -53.53 -35.12 -26.86
N LEU A 510 -53.32 -34.61 -28.08
CA LEU A 510 -54.28 -34.49 -29.20
C LEU A 510 -55.60 -33.68 -29.07
N LEU A 511 -55.82 -32.84 -30.09
CA LEU A 511 -57.09 -32.23 -30.54
C LEU A 511 -58.18 -33.30 -30.87
N PRO A 512 -59.50 -32.98 -31.02
CA PRO A 512 -60.01 -31.77 -31.71
C PRO A 512 -61.34 -31.09 -31.25
N ILE A 513 -61.50 -29.81 -31.66
CA ILE A 513 -62.72 -29.10 -32.16
C ILE A 513 -64.09 -29.29 -31.45
N LEU A 514 -64.66 -28.20 -30.87
CA LEU A 514 -65.90 -27.57 -31.39
C LEU A 514 -66.24 -26.18 -30.78
N LEU A 515 -67.27 -25.54 -31.33
CA LEU A 515 -67.70 -24.13 -31.22
C LEU A 515 -68.68 -23.79 -30.05
N LEU A 516 -69.05 -22.49 -30.00
CA LEU A 516 -70.03 -21.79 -29.14
C LEU A 516 -69.51 -21.33 -27.75
N GLY A 517 -69.87 -20.15 -27.22
CA GLY A 517 -70.72 -19.06 -27.73
C GLY A 517 -71.47 -18.34 -26.59
N LEU A 518 -71.68 -17.01 -26.70
CA LEU A 518 -72.30 -16.10 -25.70
C LEU A 518 -71.45 -15.83 -24.43
N GLY A 519 -71.52 -14.67 -23.74
CA GLY A 519 -72.29 -13.44 -23.96
C GLY A 519 -72.93 -12.90 -22.67
N VAL A 520 -73.11 -11.57 -22.55
CA VAL A 520 -73.76 -10.82 -21.42
C VAL A 520 -72.89 -10.72 -20.13
N ALA A 521 -72.75 -9.63 -19.34
CA ALA A 521 -72.96 -8.16 -19.37
C ALA A 521 -73.60 -7.63 -18.05
N GLY A 522 -73.17 -6.44 -17.58
CA GLY A 522 -73.72 -5.69 -16.41
C GLY A 522 -72.95 -5.89 -15.09
N GLY A 523 -72.81 -4.90 -14.18
CA GLY A 523 -73.22 -3.48 -14.21
C GLY A 523 -72.87 -2.72 -12.90
N ALA A 524 -73.02 -1.38 -12.91
CA ALA A 524 -72.99 -0.35 -11.82
C ALA A 524 -72.80 -0.78 -10.34
N ALA A 525 -71.93 -0.16 -9.50
CA ALA A 525 -71.81 1.26 -9.04
C ALA A 525 -72.88 1.72 -8.01
N VAL A 526 -72.59 2.80 -7.21
CA VAL A 526 -73.43 3.48 -6.15
C VAL A 526 -73.26 2.89 -4.72
N LEU A 527 -73.03 3.62 -3.59
CA LEU A 527 -72.64 5.04 -3.27
C LEU A 527 -72.36 5.24 -1.74
N LEU A 528 -71.64 6.32 -1.34
CA LEU A 528 -71.77 7.26 -0.17
C LEU A 528 -72.33 6.81 1.23
N ALA A 529 -72.06 7.45 2.39
CA ALA A 529 -71.30 8.65 2.83
C ALA A 529 -70.83 8.44 4.31
N ALA A 530 -69.92 9.23 4.92
CA ALA A 530 -70.19 10.48 5.67
C ALA A 530 -69.01 10.76 6.67
N ILE A 531 -68.77 11.90 7.35
CA ILE A 531 -69.13 13.35 7.24
C ILE A 531 -68.15 14.19 8.11
N GLY A 532 -67.77 15.41 7.67
CA GLY A 532 -67.48 16.58 8.53
C GLY A 532 -65.99 16.90 8.85
N GLY A 533 -65.54 18.17 8.91
CA GLY A 533 -66.20 19.45 8.55
C GLY A 533 -65.64 20.69 9.29
N PHE A 534 -65.52 21.83 8.56
CA PHE A 534 -65.02 23.17 8.98
C PHE A 534 -63.49 23.26 9.27
N VAL A 535 -62.78 24.41 9.23
CA VAL A 535 -63.07 25.88 9.11
C VAL A 535 -62.26 26.51 7.93
N LEU A 536 -62.36 27.83 7.68
CA LEU A 536 -61.69 28.64 6.62
C LEU A 536 -61.31 30.04 7.14
N ILE A 537 -60.29 30.73 6.58
CA ILE A 537 -60.20 32.21 6.42
C ILE A 537 -59.14 32.63 5.34
N THR A 538 -59.61 32.95 4.12
CA THR A 538 -59.38 34.16 3.26
C THR A 538 -58.07 34.99 3.37
N ARG A 539 -57.44 35.58 2.32
CA ARG A 539 -57.92 36.41 1.15
C ARG A 539 -56.89 36.35 -0.04
N LEU A 540 -57.29 36.27 -1.33
CA LEU A 540 -57.40 37.34 -2.39
C LEU A 540 -56.13 38.23 -2.63
N ASN A 541 -55.66 38.63 -3.84
CA ASN A 541 -56.14 38.52 -5.25
C ASN A 541 -55.06 38.91 -6.32
N ARG A 542 -55.08 38.27 -7.53
CA ARG A 542 -54.86 38.80 -8.93
C ARG A 542 -53.63 39.68 -9.38
N THR A 543 -52.72 39.10 -10.22
CA THR A 543 -52.40 39.35 -11.68
C THR A 543 -52.40 40.78 -12.34
N PRO A 544 -51.80 41.04 -13.55
CA PRO A 544 -50.55 40.52 -14.21
C PRO A 544 -49.77 41.50 -15.20
N THR A 545 -48.60 41.06 -15.74
CA THR A 545 -47.95 41.43 -17.06
C THR A 545 -47.25 42.83 -17.25
N PRO A 546 -46.62 43.21 -18.42
CA PRO A 546 -45.15 43.20 -18.63
C PRO A 546 -44.54 44.50 -19.28
N VAL A 547 -43.30 44.46 -19.82
CA VAL A 547 -42.74 45.15 -21.05
C VAL A 547 -41.27 45.69 -20.96
N SER A 548 -40.39 45.09 -21.79
CA SER A 548 -39.33 45.64 -22.70
C SER A 548 -38.29 46.75 -22.37
N ALA A 549 -37.08 46.53 -22.95
CA ALA A 549 -36.13 47.47 -23.61
C ALA A 549 -34.98 48.19 -22.85
N SER A 550 -33.78 48.05 -23.46
CA SER A 550 -32.42 48.58 -23.21
C SER A 550 -32.19 50.02 -23.80
N PRO A 551 -30.96 50.60 -24.03
CA PRO A 551 -29.58 50.49 -23.45
C PRO A 551 -28.73 51.84 -23.36
N ILE A 552 -27.40 51.78 -23.03
CA ILE A 552 -26.24 52.72 -23.38
C ILE A 552 -26.09 54.06 -22.57
N PRO A 553 -24.93 54.81 -22.46
CA PRO A 553 -23.45 54.57 -22.64
C PRO A 553 -22.56 54.80 -21.38
N GLY A 554 -21.32 54.26 -21.26
CA GLY A 554 -20.04 54.91 -21.68
C GLY A 554 -19.00 55.06 -20.52
N THR A 555 -17.72 55.49 -20.63
CA THR A 555 -16.70 55.63 -21.72
C THR A 555 -15.26 55.85 -21.15
N ARG A 556 -14.19 55.30 -21.80
CA ARG A 556 -12.72 55.69 -21.76
C ARG A 556 -11.93 55.52 -20.43
N ALA A 557 -10.63 55.15 -20.40
CA ALA A 557 -9.59 54.73 -21.37
C ALA A 557 -8.49 53.90 -20.58
N ALA A 558 -7.28 53.49 -21.02
CA ALA A 558 -6.43 53.76 -22.20
C ALA A 558 -5.47 52.55 -22.52
N LEU A 559 -4.24 52.78 -23.02
CA LEU A 559 -3.18 51.80 -23.39
C LEU A 559 -1.77 52.44 -23.21
N PRO A 560 -0.64 51.68 -23.15
CA PRO A 560 0.07 51.08 -24.32
C PRO A 560 0.58 49.63 -24.07
N SER A 561 1.03 48.77 -25.00
CA SER A 561 1.09 48.60 -26.48
C SER A 561 2.50 48.23 -26.97
N HIS A 562 2.72 47.01 -27.50
CA HIS A 562 3.72 46.61 -28.53
C HIS A 562 3.41 45.16 -28.98
N THR A 563 2.73 44.91 -30.11
CA THR A 563 3.20 44.81 -31.52
C THR A 563 4.17 43.67 -31.85
N SER A 564 3.69 42.60 -32.50
CA SER A 564 4.06 42.24 -33.89
C SER A 564 3.20 41.08 -34.43
N THR A 565 3.11 40.90 -35.75
CA THR A 565 2.08 40.09 -36.44
C THR A 565 2.61 39.16 -37.54
N ALA A 566 2.22 37.87 -37.49
CA ALA A 566 1.89 36.99 -38.64
C ALA A 566 3.04 36.68 -39.67
N PRO A 567 2.86 35.82 -40.70
CA PRO A 567 1.67 35.06 -41.13
C PRO A 567 1.88 33.57 -41.50
N ARG A 568 0.76 32.93 -41.89
CA ARG A 568 0.59 31.58 -42.46
C ARG A 568 0.57 31.64 -44.00
N PRO A 569 1.04 30.61 -44.74
CA PRO A 569 0.74 30.50 -46.18
C PRO A 569 0.01 29.20 -46.60
N THR A 570 -0.70 29.29 -47.73
CA THR A 570 -1.36 28.20 -48.50
C THR A 570 -0.66 28.02 -49.89
N PRO A 571 -0.96 26.99 -50.71
CA PRO A 571 0.07 26.36 -51.58
C PRO A 571 -0.03 26.59 -53.10
N ALA A 572 1.00 26.04 -53.80
CA ALA A 572 1.05 25.48 -55.17
C ALA A 572 1.47 26.34 -56.40
N ALA A 573 2.55 25.92 -57.09
CA ALA A 573 2.66 25.61 -58.55
C ALA A 573 4.16 25.61 -59.01
N THR A 574 4.85 24.52 -59.38
CA THR A 574 4.84 23.63 -60.59
C THR A 574 5.66 24.10 -61.82
N ARG A 575 6.54 23.19 -62.33
CA ARG A 575 7.08 22.99 -63.73
C ARG A 575 8.61 23.14 -63.94
N THR A 576 9.35 22.35 -64.75
CA THR A 576 9.18 21.01 -65.41
C THR A 576 10.51 20.54 -66.07
N ARG A 577 10.73 19.21 -66.18
CA ARG A 577 11.29 18.40 -67.32
C ARG A 577 11.59 16.96 -66.80
N THR A 578 10.83 15.87 -66.99
CA THR A 578 10.38 15.08 -68.18
C THR A 578 11.51 14.56 -69.10
N PRO A 579 11.47 13.32 -69.68
CA PRO A 579 10.33 12.35 -69.71
C PRO A 579 10.61 10.80 -69.67
N THR A 580 9.55 10.03 -69.32
CA THR A 580 9.13 8.68 -69.87
C THR A 580 9.94 7.36 -69.62
N PRO A 581 9.32 6.14 -69.77
CA PRO A 581 7.89 5.80 -69.97
C PRO A 581 7.28 4.59 -69.18
N THR A 582 5.94 4.58 -69.10
CA THR A 582 4.98 3.43 -69.15
C THR A 582 4.85 2.33 -68.07
N ARG A 583 3.67 2.36 -67.41
CA ARG A 583 2.58 1.33 -67.40
C ARG A 583 2.62 0.15 -66.39
N MET A 584 1.58 0.14 -65.53
CA MET A 584 0.99 -0.99 -64.76
C MET A 584 0.15 -1.95 -65.62
N PRO A 585 -0.35 -3.11 -65.12
CA PRO A 585 0.17 -4.10 -64.15
C PRO A 585 0.07 -5.53 -64.81
N PRO A 586 -0.17 -6.70 -64.16
CA PRO A 586 -0.04 -7.17 -62.75
C PRO A 586 0.69 -8.57 -62.60
N ARG A 587 0.67 -9.10 -61.36
CA ARG A 587 0.86 -10.51 -60.91
C ARG A 587 2.29 -11.03 -60.57
N THR A 588 2.31 -11.69 -59.40
CA THR A 588 3.28 -12.63 -58.79
C THR A 588 3.66 -13.82 -59.71
N PRO A 589 4.73 -14.62 -59.44
CA PRO A 589 5.48 -14.74 -58.17
C PRO A 589 7.04 -14.79 -58.25
N THR A 590 7.66 -14.79 -57.05
CA THR A 590 8.98 -15.36 -56.69
C THR A 590 10.22 -15.02 -57.54
N HIS A 591 11.10 -14.17 -56.99
CA HIS A 591 12.55 -14.41 -57.01
C HIS A 591 13.22 -13.87 -55.74
N THR A 592 14.11 -14.70 -55.21
CA THR A 592 15.08 -14.49 -54.12
C THR A 592 15.55 -13.05 -53.88
N GLU A 593 15.39 -12.60 -52.62
CA GLU A 593 16.06 -11.43 -52.05
C GLU A 593 17.60 -11.62 -52.07
N PRO A 594 18.41 -10.57 -52.35
CA PRO A 594 19.85 -10.66 -52.21
C PRO A 594 20.23 -10.87 -50.72
N PRO A 595 21.36 -11.54 -50.42
CA PRO A 595 21.77 -11.70 -49.02
C PRO A 595 21.95 -10.33 -48.37
N PRO A 596 21.46 -10.13 -47.13
CA PRO A 596 21.68 -8.86 -46.44
C PRO A 596 23.18 -8.63 -46.29
N THR A 597 23.61 -7.41 -46.60
CA THR A 597 24.93 -6.91 -46.19
C THR A 597 25.08 -7.20 -44.70
N PRO A 598 26.16 -7.83 -44.22
CA PRO A 598 26.29 -8.16 -42.81
C PRO A 598 26.27 -6.86 -42.01
N THR A 599 25.19 -6.64 -41.26
CA THR A 599 25.14 -5.66 -40.18
C THR A 599 26.34 -5.94 -39.27
N PRO A 600 27.15 -4.93 -38.90
CA PRO A 600 28.18 -5.16 -37.90
C PRO A 600 27.54 -5.76 -36.66
N THR A 601 28.08 -6.87 -36.16
CA THR A 601 27.56 -7.53 -34.96
C THR A 601 27.61 -6.50 -33.82
N PRO A 602 26.48 -6.09 -33.22
CA PRO A 602 26.51 -5.11 -32.15
C PRO A 602 27.38 -5.67 -31.02
N PHE A 603 28.30 -4.83 -30.55
CA PHE A 603 29.13 -5.16 -29.40
C PHE A 603 28.23 -5.18 -28.17
N ALA A 604 28.29 -6.26 -27.39
CA ALA A 604 27.45 -6.43 -26.21
C ALA A 604 28.33 -6.61 -24.97
N LEU A 605 28.11 -5.75 -23.98
CA LEU A 605 28.74 -5.82 -22.67
C LEU A 605 28.00 -6.87 -21.84
N LEU A 606 28.68 -7.98 -21.55
CA LEU A 606 28.12 -9.07 -20.75
C LEU A 606 28.54 -8.93 -19.30
N VAL A 607 27.61 -8.50 -18.45
CA VAL A 607 27.79 -8.48 -16.99
C VAL A 607 28.01 -9.92 -16.51
N ASN A 608 29.04 -10.13 -15.70
CA ASN A 608 29.48 -11.47 -15.27
C ASN A 608 29.65 -11.61 -13.76
N THR A 609 29.29 -10.58 -12.99
CA THR A 609 29.26 -10.59 -11.53
C THR A 609 28.15 -9.69 -10.99
N GLU A 610 27.66 -10.00 -9.79
CA GLU A 610 26.67 -9.19 -9.04
C GLU A 610 27.33 -8.08 -8.20
N LEU A 611 28.67 -8.01 -8.17
CA LEU A 611 29.40 -6.94 -7.48
C LEU A 611 29.07 -5.56 -8.07
N ASP A 612 29.12 -4.55 -7.21
CA ASP A 612 29.02 -3.13 -7.59
C ASP A 612 30.38 -2.46 -7.42
N GLU A 613 31.11 -2.31 -8.53
CA GLU A 613 32.42 -1.67 -8.61
C GLU A 613 32.47 -0.83 -9.91
N PRO A 614 33.08 0.36 -9.90
CA PRO A 614 33.22 1.20 -11.09
C PRO A 614 34.23 0.60 -12.09
N ASP A 615 34.11 1.01 -13.35
CA ASP A 615 35.06 0.63 -14.40
C ASP A 615 36.46 1.20 -14.12
N ALA A 616 37.50 0.40 -14.42
CA ALA A 616 38.88 0.84 -14.25
C ALA A 616 39.35 1.85 -15.33
N LYS A 617 38.77 1.79 -16.53
CA LYS A 617 39.14 2.56 -17.74
C LYS A 617 37.97 2.68 -18.75
N PRO A 618 36.93 3.49 -18.47
CA PRO A 618 35.86 3.78 -19.43
C PRO A 618 36.37 4.13 -20.84
N GLY A 619 35.80 3.47 -21.85
CA GLY A 619 36.06 3.66 -23.27
C GLY A 619 37.15 2.74 -23.85
N ASP A 620 37.65 1.74 -23.09
CA ASP A 620 38.68 0.79 -23.56
C ASP A 620 38.12 -0.46 -24.28
N LYS A 621 36.78 -0.52 -24.40
CA LYS A 621 35.94 -1.63 -24.90
C LYS A 621 35.91 -2.84 -23.97
N ARG A 622 36.06 -2.63 -22.67
CA ARG A 622 35.95 -3.66 -21.63
C ARG A 622 35.42 -3.07 -20.33
N CYS A 623 34.26 -3.56 -19.92
CA CYS A 623 33.63 -3.24 -18.64
C CYS A 623 34.39 -3.76 -17.38
N PHE A 624 35.73 -3.81 -17.35
CA PHE A 624 36.49 -4.45 -16.29
C PHE A 624 36.75 -3.51 -15.11
N SER A 625 36.13 -3.80 -13.97
CA SER A 625 36.33 -3.05 -12.74
C SER A 625 37.72 -3.25 -12.11
N ALA A 626 38.12 -2.30 -11.25
CA ALA A 626 39.27 -2.44 -10.38
C ALA A 626 38.83 -2.49 -8.91
N PRO A 627 39.34 -3.43 -8.07
CA PRO A 627 40.47 -4.32 -8.35
C PRO A 627 40.10 -5.70 -8.91
N SER A 628 38.80 -6.06 -9.00
CA SER A 628 38.41 -7.46 -9.22
C SER A 628 38.57 -7.96 -10.67
N GLY A 629 38.55 -7.07 -11.66
CA GLY A 629 38.67 -7.42 -13.08
C GLY A 629 37.42 -8.09 -13.66
N HIS A 630 36.28 -7.99 -12.96
CA HIS A 630 34.99 -8.50 -13.42
C HIS A 630 34.19 -7.42 -14.16
N CYS A 631 33.16 -7.85 -14.89
CA CYS A 631 32.20 -6.95 -15.52
C CYS A 631 30.96 -6.82 -14.62
N THR A 632 30.92 -5.73 -13.86
CA THR A 632 29.79 -5.32 -13.02
C THR A 632 28.74 -4.58 -13.86
N LEU A 633 27.51 -4.41 -13.35
CA LEU A 633 26.51 -3.55 -14.01
C LEU A 633 26.99 -2.09 -14.09
N ARG A 634 27.58 -1.56 -13.01
CA ARG A 634 28.12 -0.19 -12.98
C ARG A 634 29.24 0.00 -13.99
N ALA A 635 30.22 -0.90 -14.05
CA ALA A 635 31.29 -0.83 -15.03
C ALA A 635 30.77 -0.97 -16.48
N ALA A 636 29.77 -1.83 -16.72
CA ALA A 636 29.14 -1.93 -18.03
C ALA A 636 28.43 -0.63 -18.46
N ILE A 637 27.78 0.08 -17.54
CA ILE A 637 27.14 1.38 -17.84
C ILE A 637 28.19 2.48 -18.03
N MET A 638 29.22 2.53 -17.19
CA MET A 638 30.33 3.47 -17.35
C MET A 638 31.10 3.27 -18.67
N GLU A 639 31.28 2.02 -19.10
CA GLU A 639 31.88 1.70 -20.39
C GLU A 639 30.98 2.14 -21.55
N ALA A 640 29.68 1.82 -21.51
CA ALA A 640 28.72 2.26 -22.53
C ALA A 640 28.66 3.80 -22.67
N ASN A 641 28.59 4.51 -21.55
CA ASN A 641 28.63 5.99 -21.49
C ASN A 641 29.90 6.61 -22.12
N ALA A 642 30.97 5.82 -22.31
CA ALA A 642 32.24 6.27 -22.88
C ALA A 642 32.45 5.84 -24.35
N LEU A 643 31.48 5.14 -24.95
CA LEU A 643 31.53 4.67 -26.34
C LEU A 643 30.58 5.49 -27.24
N PRO A 644 30.95 5.74 -28.52
CA PRO A 644 30.21 6.67 -29.39
C PRO A 644 29.11 6.00 -30.26
N GLU A 645 28.67 4.79 -29.93
CA GLU A 645 27.63 4.04 -30.64
C GLU A 645 26.67 3.40 -29.62
N ALA A 646 25.39 3.26 -29.98
CA ALA A 646 24.39 2.70 -29.07
C ALA A 646 24.72 1.27 -28.62
N ASP A 647 24.90 1.08 -27.32
CA ASP A 647 25.41 -0.16 -26.73
C ASP A 647 24.30 -1.11 -26.25
N THR A 648 24.67 -2.39 -26.07
CA THR A 648 23.80 -3.39 -25.45
C THR A 648 24.47 -4.00 -24.23
N ILE A 649 23.86 -3.84 -23.05
CA ILE A 649 24.24 -4.53 -21.82
C ILE A 649 23.34 -5.75 -21.64
N ILE A 650 23.94 -6.94 -21.60
CA ILE A 650 23.25 -8.17 -21.24
C ILE A 650 23.45 -8.39 -19.74
N LEU A 651 22.34 -8.44 -19.01
CA LEU A 651 22.30 -8.59 -17.56
C LEU A 651 21.71 -9.97 -17.19
N PRO A 652 22.54 -10.97 -16.85
CA PRO A 652 22.05 -12.29 -16.48
C PRO A 652 21.08 -12.29 -15.27
N PRO A 653 20.35 -13.40 -15.03
CA PRO A 653 19.69 -13.64 -13.76
C PRO A 653 20.64 -13.44 -12.57
N GLY A 654 20.21 -12.64 -11.59
CA GLY A 654 21.01 -12.21 -10.45
C GLY A 654 20.41 -11.00 -9.73
N GLU A 655 20.92 -10.71 -8.54
CA GLU A 655 20.57 -9.52 -7.76
C GLU A 655 21.77 -8.55 -7.66
N TYR A 656 21.70 -7.49 -8.46
CA TYR A 656 22.71 -6.44 -8.57
C TYR A 656 22.42 -5.35 -7.53
N VAL A 657 23.03 -5.51 -6.35
CA VAL A 657 22.87 -4.56 -5.24
C VAL A 657 23.86 -3.41 -5.42
N LEU A 658 23.35 -2.18 -5.56
CA LEU A 658 24.18 -0.98 -5.56
C LEU A 658 24.72 -0.75 -4.14
N THR A 659 26.03 -0.61 -3.99
CA THR A 659 26.73 -0.48 -2.70
C THR A 659 27.76 0.66 -2.68
N VAL A 660 28.13 1.22 -3.84
CA VAL A 660 29.01 2.39 -3.90
C VAL A 660 28.21 3.64 -3.53
N VAL A 661 28.22 4.02 -2.26
CA VAL A 661 27.46 5.19 -1.76
C VAL A 661 27.98 6.52 -2.31
N GLY A 662 27.05 7.42 -2.62
CA GLY A 662 27.25 8.78 -3.12
C GLY A 662 25.90 9.36 -3.53
N SER A 663 25.83 10.66 -3.78
CA SER A 663 24.65 11.30 -4.38
C SER A 663 24.98 12.60 -5.09
N GLY A 664 24.21 12.91 -6.15
CA GLY A 664 24.40 14.11 -6.97
C GLY A 664 25.68 14.06 -7.82
N GLU A 665 26.00 12.88 -8.34
CA GLU A 665 27.05 12.61 -9.31
C GLU A 665 26.36 12.17 -10.62
N ASP A 666 26.91 12.51 -11.80
CA ASP A 666 26.23 12.33 -13.10
C ASP A 666 27.03 11.43 -14.09
N ALA A 667 27.91 10.55 -13.59
CA ALA A 667 28.74 9.64 -14.41
C ALA A 667 28.81 8.19 -13.90
N ALA A 668 27.85 7.77 -13.09
CA ALA A 668 27.65 6.42 -12.55
C ALA A 668 28.83 5.89 -11.71
N PHE A 669 29.73 6.74 -11.22
CA PHE A 669 30.88 6.33 -10.42
C PHE A 669 30.48 5.99 -8.97
N THR A 670 29.48 6.68 -8.42
CA THR A 670 28.86 6.43 -7.12
C THR A 670 27.33 6.59 -7.17
N GLY A 671 26.62 6.21 -6.12
CA GLY A 671 25.17 6.42 -6.02
C GLY A 671 24.39 5.51 -6.96
N ASP A 672 23.50 6.13 -7.73
CA ASP A 672 22.69 5.49 -8.76
C ASP A 672 23.50 5.13 -10.01
N LEU A 673 22.81 4.82 -11.10
CA LEU A 673 23.40 4.43 -12.38
C LEU A 673 22.99 5.42 -13.47
N ASP A 674 23.84 6.42 -13.69
CA ASP A 674 23.68 7.38 -14.79
C ASP A 674 23.84 6.74 -16.16
N ILE A 675 22.89 7.00 -17.04
CA ILE A 675 22.93 6.62 -18.44
C ILE A 675 22.96 7.93 -19.25
N THR A 676 24.09 8.16 -19.92
CA THR A 676 24.41 9.43 -20.59
C THR A 676 24.48 9.32 -22.12
N ASP A 677 24.44 8.11 -22.68
CA ASP A 677 24.34 7.79 -24.12
C ASP A 677 23.27 6.70 -24.41
N ASP A 678 23.00 6.43 -25.69
CA ASP A 678 22.00 5.45 -26.16
C ASP A 678 22.32 4.01 -25.67
N LEU A 679 21.37 3.37 -24.98
CA LEU A 679 21.60 2.09 -24.29
C LEU A 679 20.43 1.10 -24.41
N SER A 680 20.74 -0.18 -24.60
CA SER A 680 19.81 -1.29 -24.40
C SER A 680 20.25 -2.21 -23.25
N LEU A 681 19.49 -2.21 -22.15
CA LEU A 681 19.68 -3.10 -21.00
C LEU A 681 18.69 -4.27 -21.08
N VAL A 682 19.22 -5.49 -21.23
CA VAL A 682 18.43 -6.70 -21.43
C VAL A 682 18.67 -7.68 -20.27
N GLY A 683 17.67 -7.78 -19.40
CA GLY A 683 17.64 -8.73 -18.29
C GLY A 683 17.11 -10.12 -18.66
N GLY A 684 17.39 -11.11 -17.82
CA GLY A 684 16.88 -12.49 -17.95
C GLY A 684 15.40 -12.71 -17.60
N GLY A 685 14.66 -11.65 -17.29
CA GLY A 685 13.26 -11.65 -16.83
C GLY A 685 13.12 -10.96 -15.48
N ALA A 686 12.05 -10.17 -15.29
CA ALA A 686 11.90 -9.34 -14.08
C ALA A 686 11.78 -10.16 -12.78
N ASP A 687 11.36 -11.42 -12.87
CA ASP A 687 11.34 -12.39 -11.77
C ASP A 687 12.73 -12.94 -11.39
N LYS A 688 13.77 -12.63 -12.18
CA LYS A 688 15.12 -13.23 -12.11
C LYS A 688 16.26 -12.23 -12.07
N THR A 689 16.07 -11.04 -12.65
CA THR A 689 17.11 -10.02 -12.79
C THR A 689 16.66 -8.79 -12.02
N ILE A 690 17.36 -8.46 -10.94
CA ILE A 690 16.94 -7.43 -9.99
C ILE A 690 18.08 -6.42 -9.85
N VAL A 691 17.81 -5.14 -10.10
CA VAL A 691 18.70 -4.02 -9.76
C VAL A 691 18.14 -3.37 -8.49
N ASN A 692 18.96 -3.31 -7.45
CA ASN A 692 18.50 -3.03 -6.09
C ASN A 692 19.37 -1.97 -5.39
N ALA A 693 18.79 -0.81 -5.07
CA ALA A 693 19.49 0.27 -4.38
C ALA A 693 19.50 0.14 -2.84
N ILE A 694 19.06 -0.98 -2.26
CA ILE A 694 19.04 -1.21 -0.80
C ILE A 694 20.41 -1.07 -0.09
N GLY A 695 21.52 -1.17 -0.85
CA GLY A 695 22.87 -0.97 -0.34
C GLY A 695 23.35 0.48 -0.35
N LEU A 696 22.62 1.39 -1.00
CA LEU A 696 22.81 2.84 -0.86
C LEU A 696 22.33 3.30 0.53
N ASP A 697 22.77 4.46 0.98
CA ASP A 697 22.50 4.96 2.34
C ASP A 697 21.10 5.59 2.51
N GLY A 698 20.25 5.50 1.47
CA GLY A 698 18.92 6.11 1.38
C GLY A 698 18.96 7.55 0.87
N THR A 699 19.96 7.90 0.05
CA THR A 699 20.11 9.26 -0.50
C THR A 699 19.95 9.35 -2.03
N ASP A 700 19.95 8.23 -2.76
CA ASP A 700 19.82 8.21 -4.22
C ASP A 700 18.89 7.11 -4.78
N ARG A 701 18.59 7.25 -6.07
CA ARG A 701 17.69 6.39 -6.88
C ARG A 701 18.40 5.14 -7.40
N VAL A 702 17.81 4.46 -8.40
CA VAL A 702 18.46 3.32 -9.08
C VAL A 702 19.08 3.72 -10.43
N PHE A 703 18.36 4.52 -11.24
CA PHE A 703 18.84 4.98 -12.56
C PHE A 703 18.50 6.46 -12.82
N HIS A 704 19.41 7.17 -13.48
CA HIS A 704 19.18 8.53 -13.98
C HIS A 704 19.54 8.60 -15.48
N ILE A 705 18.59 9.02 -16.31
CA ILE A 705 18.80 9.32 -17.73
C ILE A 705 19.06 10.83 -17.86
N VAL A 706 20.34 11.21 -17.82
CA VAL A 706 20.79 12.60 -17.63
C VAL A 706 20.68 13.41 -18.93
N ASN A 707 21.13 12.83 -20.04
CA ASN A 707 21.13 13.44 -21.38
C ASN A 707 19.88 13.05 -22.19
N PRO A 708 19.62 13.70 -23.34
CA PRO A 708 18.68 13.20 -24.34
C PRO A 708 19.23 11.93 -25.02
N ALA A 709 19.21 10.81 -24.28
CA ALA A 709 19.60 9.48 -24.70
C ALA A 709 18.36 8.60 -25.01
N THR A 710 18.51 7.65 -25.92
CA THR A 710 17.51 6.63 -26.29
C THR A 710 17.80 5.36 -25.51
N VAL A 711 17.02 5.12 -24.45
CA VAL A 711 17.29 4.04 -23.51
C VAL A 711 16.16 3.02 -23.56
N SER A 712 16.51 1.75 -23.68
CA SER A 712 15.57 0.63 -23.58
C SER A 712 15.98 -0.28 -22.43
N ILE A 713 15.05 -0.58 -21.54
CA ILE A 713 15.26 -1.48 -20.40
C ILE A 713 14.20 -2.57 -20.46
N SER A 714 14.62 -3.82 -20.39
CA SER A 714 13.71 -4.96 -20.51
C SER A 714 14.03 -6.11 -19.56
N GLY A 715 12.99 -6.79 -19.05
CA GLY A 715 13.16 -8.02 -18.27
C GLY A 715 13.92 -7.85 -16.95
N VAL A 716 13.72 -6.73 -16.24
CA VAL A 716 14.36 -6.43 -14.95
C VAL A 716 13.35 -5.95 -13.89
N THR A 717 13.67 -6.19 -12.62
CA THR A 717 13.07 -5.47 -11.48
C THR A 717 13.99 -4.33 -11.03
N ILE A 718 13.43 -3.16 -10.72
CA ILE A 718 14.11 -1.95 -10.26
C ILE A 718 13.50 -1.57 -8.90
N ARG A 719 14.28 -1.65 -7.82
CA ARG A 719 13.74 -1.52 -6.45
C ARG A 719 14.65 -0.82 -5.43
N GLU A 720 13.99 -0.40 -4.34
CA GLU A 720 14.57 0.16 -3.11
C GLU A 720 15.40 1.44 -3.28
N GLY A 721 15.26 2.16 -4.40
CA GLY A 721 15.84 3.50 -4.54
C GLY A 721 15.09 4.52 -3.67
N GLU A 722 15.81 5.45 -3.05
CA GLU A 722 15.28 6.39 -2.06
C GLU A 722 15.94 7.78 -2.25
N ALA A 723 15.28 8.68 -2.99
CA ALA A 723 15.88 9.94 -3.45
C ALA A 723 15.30 11.22 -2.78
N GLY A 724 16.14 12.27 -2.69
CA GLY A 724 15.81 13.56 -2.08
C GLY A 724 15.05 14.57 -2.98
N ASP A 725 14.91 14.26 -4.26
CA ASP A 725 14.47 15.20 -5.30
C ASP A 725 13.34 14.65 -6.19
N PHE A 726 13.63 13.68 -7.03
CA PHE A 726 12.72 13.14 -8.04
C PHE A 726 12.98 11.65 -8.25
N GLY A 727 12.05 10.92 -8.85
CA GLY A 727 12.32 9.62 -9.48
C GLY A 727 13.02 8.59 -8.60
N GLY A 728 12.36 8.12 -7.54
CA GLY A 728 12.96 7.22 -6.55
C GLY A 728 13.54 5.93 -7.14
N GLY A 729 12.89 5.35 -8.16
CA GLY A 729 13.45 4.27 -8.97
C GLY A 729 14.24 4.81 -10.16
N ILE A 730 13.58 5.61 -11.00
CA ILE A 730 14.15 6.18 -12.23
C ILE A 730 13.86 7.68 -12.33
N LEU A 731 14.88 8.48 -12.62
CA LEU A 731 14.73 9.84 -13.13
C LEU A 731 15.05 9.88 -14.64
N ASN A 732 14.06 10.13 -15.50
CA ASN A 732 14.28 10.45 -16.91
C ASN A 732 14.23 11.96 -17.12
N THR A 733 15.37 12.64 -17.16
CA THR A 733 15.40 14.11 -17.26
C THR A 733 14.89 14.58 -18.63
N ASN A 734 15.49 14.11 -19.73
CA ASN A 734 15.13 14.52 -21.10
C ASN A 734 15.27 13.40 -22.16
N GLY A 735 15.53 12.16 -21.74
CA GLY A 735 15.73 11.01 -22.64
C GLY A 735 14.44 10.42 -23.22
N THR A 736 14.60 9.47 -24.14
CA THR A 736 13.53 8.60 -24.64
C THR A 736 13.70 7.22 -24.01
N LEU A 737 12.96 6.96 -22.93
CA LEU A 737 13.00 5.73 -22.16
C LEU A 737 11.87 4.77 -22.57
N THR A 738 12.22 3.53 -22.91
CA THR A 738 11.27 2.43 -23.16
C THR A 738 11.46 1.32 -22.15
N LEU A 739 10.43 1.02 -21.37
CA LEU A 739 10.39 -0.05 -20.37
C LEU A 739 9.48 -1.18 -20.87
N THR A 740 10.00 -2.40 -20.96
CA THR A 740 9.26 -3.56 -21.51
C THR A 740 9.43 -4.79 -20.64
N ASP A 741 8.34 -5.36 -20.13
CA ASP A 741 8.37 -6.49 -19.19
C ASP A 741 9.24 -6.17 -17.95
N VAL A 742 9.09 -4.94 -17.40
CA VAL A 742 9.84 -4.39 -16.25
C VAL A 742 8.94 -4.28 -15.01
N VAL A 743 9.51 -4.45 -13.83
CA VAL A 743 8.84 -4.18 -12.55
C VAL A 743 9.57 -3.05 -11.82
N ILE A 744 8.87 -1.99 -11.42
CA ILE A 744 9.38 -0.91 -10.57
C ILE A 744 8.67 -0.99 -9.22
N PHE A 745 9.41 -1.37 -8.18
CA PHE A 745 8.83 -1.82 -6.92
C PHE A 745 9.49 -1.18 -5.68
N ASN A 746 8.67 -0.72 -4.73
CA ASN A 746 9.11 -0.24 -3.42
C ASN A 746 10.24 0.81 -3.46
N ASN A 747 10.16 1.73 -4.43
CA ASN A 747 11.03 2.90 -4.49
C ASN A 747 10.35 4.11 -3.80
N ALA A 748 11.13 5.01 -3.25
CA ALA A 748 10.67 6.15 -2.46
C ALA A 748 11.32 7.46 -2.90
N VAL A 749 10.60 8.56 -2.72
CA VAL A 749 11.14 9.91 -2.94
C VAL A 749 10.52 10.90 -1.96
N THR A 750 11.26 11.94 -1.56
CA THR A 750 10.72 13.05 -0.72
C THR A 750 10.29 14.29 -1.53
N GLY A 751 10.55 14.29 -2.84
CA GLY A 751 9.93 15.17 -3.83
C GLY A 751 8.88 14.42 -4.66
N ALA A 752 9.11 14.25 -5.98
CA ALA A 752 8.08 13.74 -6.89
C ALA A 752 8.50 12.53 -7.76
N GLY A 753 7.57 11.60 -8.01
CA GLY A 753 7.83 10.39 -8.80
C GLY A 753 8.45 9.28 -7.97
N GLY A 754 7.67 8.65 -7.09
CA GLY A 754 8.18 7.59 -6.19
C GLY A 754 8.80 6.41 -6.96
N GLY A 755 8.15 5.95 -8.02
CA GLY A 755 8.71 4.99 -8.96
C GLY A 755 9.52 5.66 -10.06
N ILE A 756 8.88 6.54 -10.84
CA ILE A 756 9.50 7.26 -11.96
C ILE A 756 9.18 8.76 -11.91
N ALA A 757 10.17 9.60 -12.19
CA ALA A 757 9.95 10.97 -12.64
C ALA A 757 10.34 11.11 -14.13
N ASN A 758 9.46 11.66 -14.96
CA ASN A 758 9.66 11.77 -16.40
C ASN A 758 9.50 13.20 -16.93
N GLY A 759 10.62 13.80 -17.34
CA GLY A 759 10.68 15.02 -18.15
C GLY A 759 10.78 14.76 -19.66
N GLY A 760 11.31 13.61 -20.06
CA GLY A 760 11.47 13.21 -21.46
C GLY A 760 10.27 12.45 -22.05
N GLY A 761 10.56 11.53 -22.97
CA GLY A 761 9.60 10.56 -23.48
C GLY A 761 9.71 9.23 -22.73
N LEU A 762 8.60 8.70 -22.23
CA LEU A 762 8.51 7.44 -21.51
C LEU A 762 7.44 6.54 -22.13
N THR A 763 7.82 5.31 -22.49
CA THR A 763 6.91 4.26 -22.96
C THR A 763 7.00 3.05 -22.03
N LEU A 764 5.86 2.62 -21.46
CA LEU A 764 5.75 1.39 -20.68
C LEU A 764 4.91 0.35 -21.42
N ILE A 765 5.43 -0.87 -21.50
CA ILE A 765 4.78 -2.02 -22.16
C ILE A 765 4.86 -3.23 -21.23
N ARG A 766 3.73 -3.90 -20.96
CA ARG A 766 3.64 -5.12 -20.12
C ARG A 766 4.41 -5.04 -18.80
N SER A 767 4.41 -3.86 -18.19
CA SER A 767 5.24 -3.54 -17.04
C SER A 767 4.37 -3.28 -15.80
N ALA A 768 4.95 -3.39 -14.62
CA ALA A 768 4.27 -3.14 -13.35
C ALA A 768 4.99 -2.06 -12.54
N ILE A 769 4.25 -1.03 -12.08
CA ILE A 769 4.76 -0.04 -11.11
C ILE A 769 3.97 -0.22 -9.83
N SER A 770 4.60 -0.66 -8.75
CA SER A 770 3.87 -0.93 -7.50
C SER A 770 4.59 -0.66 -6.20
N ASN A 771 3.80 -0.33 -5.17
CA ASN A 771 4.28 -0.06 -3.81
C ASN A 771 5.30 1.09 -3.73
N ASN A 772 5.38 1.95 -4.75
CA ASN A 772 6.27 3.11 -4.75
C ASN A 772 5.61 4.29 -4.05
N ARG A 773 6.42 5.20 -3.47
CA ARG A 773 5.93 6.24 -2.57
C ARG A 773 6.58 7.60 -2.80
N ALA A 774 5.75 8.61 -3.04
CA ALA A 774 6.14 10.02 -2.94
C ALA A 774 5.71 10.57 -1.57
N VAL A 775 6.69 10.87 -0.72
CA VAL A 775 6.50 11.44 0.62
C VAL A 775 6.50 12.96 0.53
N GLU A 776 5.64 13.62 1.31
CA GLU A 776 5.65 15.07 1.45
C GLU A 776 6.91 15.55 2.20
N GLY A 777 7.98 15.91 1.48
CA GLY A 777 9.14 16.59 2.04
C GLY A 777 8.85 18.08 2.29
N GLY A 778 9.24 18.61 3.45
CA GLY A 778 8.78 19.91 3.97
C GLY A 778 9.18 21.17 3.18
N GLY A 779 8.49 21.46 2.08
CA GLY A 779 8.40 22.82 1.50
C GLY A 779 8.70 23.04 0.02
N LYS A 780 8.84 22.01 -0.83
CA LYS A 780 8.90 22.20 -2.29
C LYS A 780 7.49 22.22 -2.89
N SER A 781 7.27 22.96 -3.99
CA SER A 781 5.95 23.12 -4.63
C SER A 781 5.39 21.85 -5.28
N GLU A 782 6.20 20.80 -5.38
CA GLU A 782 5.91 19.51 -6.03
C GLU A 782 6.11 18.33 -5.06
N SER A 783 6.38 18.59 -3.77
CA SER A 783 6.60 17.56 -2.75
C SER A 783 5.45 16.56 -2.67
N GLY A 784 5.76 15.26 -2.76
CA GLY A 784 4.79 14.18 -2.65
C GLY A 784 3.91 13.98 -3.90
N ALA A 785 4.26 14.51 -5.08
CA ALA A 785 3.50 14.28 -6.31
C ALA A 785 3.90 12.96 -7.00
N GLY A 786 2.93 12.19 -7.51
CA GLY A 786 3.17 11.03 -8.38
C GLY A 786 3.81 9.85 -7.65
N GLY A 787 3.01 9.04 -6.95
CA GLY A 787 3.53 7.92 -6.17
C GLY A 787 4.16 6.83 -7.03
N GLY A 788 3.49 6.45 -8.13
CA GLY A 788 4.05 5.60 -9.17
C GLY A 788 4.85 6.40 -10.19
N ILE A 789 4.20 7.35 -10.88
CA ILE A 789 4.80 8.21 -11.91
C ILE A 789 4.49 9.69 -11.63
N TYR A 790 5.52 10.54 -11.67
CA TYR A 790 5.39 11.98 -11.91
C TYR A 790 5.79 12.30 -13.35
N ASN A 791 4.91 12.91 -14.13
CA ASN A 791 5.12 13.19 -15.55
C ASN A 791 4.95 14.67 -15.88
N ILE A 792 6.01 15.28 -16.42
CA ILE A 792 5.99 16.61 -17.06
C ILE A 792 6.25 16.53 -18.58
N GLY A 793 6.70 15.36 -19.06
CA GLY A 793 6.98 15.08 -20.47
C GLY A 793 5.88 14.25 -21.16
N ARG A 794 6.27 13.37 -22.09
CA ARG A 794 5.35 12.46 -22.79
C ARG A 794 5.37 11.08 -22.13
N LEU A 795 4.21 10.62 -21.67
CA LEU A 795 3.99 9.28 -21.11
C LEU A 795 3.07 8.46 -22.03
N THR A 796 3.48 7.26 -22.41
CA THR A 796 2.65 6.28 -23.13
C THR A 796 2.67 4.95 -22.38
N ILE A 797 1.50 4.37 -22.10
CA ILE A 797 1.36 3.11 -21.36
C ILE A 797 0.49 2.16 -22.18
N GLY A 798 1.03 0.97 -22.45
CA GLY A 798 0.32 -0.16 -23.05
C GLY A 798 0.39 -1.38 -22.14
N ASP A 799 -0.73 -2.11 -22.00
CA ASP A 799 -0.75 -3.47 -21.43
C ASP A 799 -0.13 -3.59 -20.01
N SER A 800 -0.14 -2.50 -19.21
CA SER A 800 0.66 -2.37 -17.99
C SER A 800 -0.20 -2.04 -16.76
N THR A 801 0.31 -2.34 -15.56
CA THR A 801 -0.40 -2.15 -14.28
C THR A 801 0.33 -1.16 -13.38
N ILE A 802 -0.39 -0.18 -12.83
CA ILE A 802 0.11 0.76 -11.82
C ILE A 802 -0.73 0.59 -10.57
N HIS A 803 -0.19 -0.01 -9.51
CA HIS A 803 -0.99 -0.38 -8.34
C HIS A 803 -0.28 -0.24 -6.98
N ARG A 804 -1.03 0.01 -5.90
CA ARG A 804 -0.47 0.16 -4.53
C ARG A 804 0.55 1.27 -4.37
N ASN A 805 0.60 2.24 -5.28
CA ASN A 805 1.49 3.39 -5.14
C ASN A 805 0.82 4.47 -4.29
N SER A 806 1.62 5.25 -3.57
CA SER A 806 1.12 6.25 -2.63
C SER A 806 1.80 7.62 -2.75
N ALA A 807 1.01 8.69 -2.60
CA ALA A 807 1.45 10.06 -2.82
C ALA A 807 0.76 11.05 -1.86
N ALA A 808 1.23 12.29 -1.81
CA ALA A 808 0.39 13.41 -1.42
C ALA A 808 -0.68 13.69 -2.49
N THR A 809 -0.30 13.71 -3.77
CA THR A 809 -1.22 13.96 -4.90
C THR A 809 -0.84 13.09 -6.10
N GLY A 810 -1.81 12.46 -6.77
CA GLY A 810 -1.52 11.54 -7.88
C GLY A 810 -0.91 10.22 -7.37
N GLY A 811 -1.69 9.40 -6.66
CA GLY A 811 -1.20 8.18 -6.00
C GLY A 811 -0.54 7.21 -6.98
N GLY A 812 -1.23 6.89 -8.08
CA GLY A 812 -0.66 6.16 -9.21
C GLY A 812 0.16 7.08 -10.12
N ILE A 813 -0.49 8.07 -10.74
CA ILE A 813 0.11 9.01 -11.70
C ILE A 813 -0.21 10.46 -11.31
N TYR A 814 0.79 11.33 -11.37
CA TYR A 814 0.61 12.78 -11.47
C TYR A 814 1.07 13.24 -12.86
N ASN A 815 0.15 13.75 -13.68
CA ASN A 815 0.44 14.35 -14.98
C ASN A 815 0.35 15.88 -14.87
N ASP A 816 1.49 16.56 -14.86
CA ASP A 816 1.55 18.02 -14.71
C ASP A 816 1.04 18.76 -15.96
N LYS A 817 0.89 20.08 -15.87
CA LYS A 817 0.45 20.99 -16.94
C LYS A 817 1.30 20.90 -18.22
N GLY A 818 2.60 20.59 -18.10
CA GLY A 818 3.46 20.32 -19.27
C GLY A 818 3.24 18.93 -19.90
N GLY A 819 2.65 18.00 -19.14
CA GLY A 819 2.63 16.58 -19.46
C GLY A 819 1.53 16.13 -20.42
N ALA A 820 1.87 15.11 -21.22
CA ALA A 820 0.94 14.40 -22.09
C ALA A 820 0.97 12.90 -21.79
N ALA A 821 -0.10 12.36 -21.22
CA ALA A 821 -0.25 10.97 -20.84
C ALA A 821 -1.29 10.24 -21.71
N ALA A 822 -0.90 9.14 -22.34
CA ALA A 822 -1.79 8.26 -23.10
C ALA A 822 -1.72 6.84 -22.57
N LEU A 823 -2.86 6.29 -22.15
CA LEU A 823 -2.98 4.94 -21.61
C LEU A 823 -3.95 4.10 -22.44
N ALA A 824 -3.52 2.90 -22.82
CA ALA A 824 -4.30 1.91 -23.53
C ALA A 824 -4.13 0.52 -22.90
N ALA A 825 -5.21 -0.24 -22.75
CA ALA A 825 -5.18 -1.60 -22.19
C ALA A 825 -4.57 -1.71 -20.77
N GLY A 826 -4.58 -0.61 -20.02
CA GLY A 826 -3.91 -0.49 -18.72
C GLY A 826 -4.83 -0.70 -17.52
N LEU A 827 -4.23 -1.02 -16.39
CA LEU A 827 -4.89 -1.13 -15.09
C LEU A 827 -4.25 -0.15 -14.10
N ILE A 828 -5.07 0.68 -13.45
CA ILE A 828 -4.66 1.53 -12.32
C ILE A 828 -5.53 1.18 -11.13
N ASN A 829 -5.00 0.49 -10.12
CA ASN A 829 -5.81 0.07 -8.97
C ASN A 829 -5.12 0.14 -7.61
N ASP A 830 -5.91 0.25 -6.54
CA ASP A 830 -5.40 0.20 -5.16
C ASP A 830 -4.32 1.29 -4.87
N ASN A 831 -4.30 2.39 -5.63
CA ASN A 831 -3.39 3.52 -5.39
C ASN A 831 -4.06 4.54 -4.45
N SER A 832 -3.24 5.25 -3.65
CA SER A 832 -3.75 6.17 -2.63
C SER A 832 -3.06 7.53 -2.65
N ALA A 833 -3.83 8.62 -2.60
CA ALA A 833 -3.30 9.97 -2.43
C ALA A 833 -3.80 10.62 -1.13
N GLY A 834 -2.96 11.44 -0.49
CA GLY A 834 -3.34 12.23 0.68
C GLY A 834 -4.43 13.25 0.36
N VAL A 835 -4.19 14.05 -0.68
CA VAL A 835 -5.06 15.13 -1.14
C VAL A 835 -5.90 14.63 -2.32
N ASP A 836 -5.42 14.73 -3.55
CA ASP A 836 -6.25 14.49 -4.75
C ASP A 836 -5.67 13.43 -5.71
N GLY A 837 -6.54 12.86 -6.54
CA GLY A 837 -6.14 11.97 -7.63
C GLY A 837 -5.54 10.65 -7.13
N GLY A 838 -6.36 9.80 -6.51
CA GLY A 838 -5.87 8.53 -5.95
C GLY A 838 -5.22 7.65 -7.01
N GLY A 839 -5.91 7.44 -8.13
CA GLY A 839 -5.35 6.80 -9.32
C GLY A 839 -4.52 7.78 -10.15
N ILE A 840 -5.17 8.82 -10.69
CA ILE A 840 -4.54 9.86 -11.52
C ILE A 840 -4.90 11.26 -11.00
N TYR A 841 -3.90 12.12 -10.89
CA TYR A 841 -4.08 13.58 -10.94
C TYR A 841 -3.63 14.09 -12.32
N ASN A 842 -4.45 14.88 -13.01
CA ASN A 842 -4.17 15.41 -14.34
C ASN A 842 -4.37 16.92 -14.42
N ALA A 843 -3.28 17.67 -14.62
CA ALA A 843 -3.29 19.08 -15.00
C ALA A 843 -2.88 19.33 -16.46
N GLY A 844 -2.31 18.33 -17.14
CA GLY A 844 -1.92 18.38 -18.54
C GLY A 844 -2.96 17.81 -19.50
N SER A 845 -2.51 17.00 -20.46
CA SER A 845 -3.37 16.25 -21.38
C SER A 845 -3.36 14.75 -21.07
N LEU A 846 -4.55 14.15 -21.02
CA LEU A 846 -4.77 12.75 -20.68
C LEU A 846 -5.68 12.09 -21.73
N THR A 847 -5.28 10.92 -22.21
CA THR A 847 -6.11 10.04 -23.04
C THR A 847 -6.18 8.65 -22.41
N LEU A 848 -7.39 8.18 -22.13
CA LEU A 848 -7.64 6.84 -21.56
C LEU A 848 -8.49 6.01 -22.52
N ILE A 849 -7.99 4.84 -22.93
CA ILE A 849 -8.68 3.91 -23.83
C ILE A 849 -8.62 2.48 -23.27
N ASN A 850 -9.73 1.73 -23.30
CA ASN A 850 -9.77 0.30 -22.92
C ASN A 850 -9.03 0.02 -21.60
N SER A 851 -9.24 0.84 -20.56
CA SER A 851 -8.47 0.76 -19.32
C SER A 851 -9.40 0.69 -18.12
N THR A 852 -8.96 0.03 -17.04
CA THR A 852 -9.71 -0.03 -15.78
C THR A 852 -9.00 0.80 -14.72
N LEU A 853 -9.77 1.66 -14.04
CA LEU A 853 -9.33 2.43 -12.88
C LEU A 853 -10.20 2.02 -11.69
N SER A 854 -9.69 1.19 -10.78
CA SER A 854 -10.50 0.57 -9.74
C SER A 854 -9.91 0.69 -8.33
N GLU A 855 -10.74 0.84 -7.30
CA GLU A 855 -10.30 0.78 -5.89
C GLU A 855 -9.25 1.84 -5.48
N ASN A 856 -9.06 2.89 -6.29
CA ASN A 856 -8.14 3.98 -5.96
C ASN A 856 -8.80 4.96 -4.97
N SER A 857 -8.01 5.55 -4.08
CA SER A 857 -8.52 6.30 -2.92
C SER A 857 -7.83 7.65 -2.72
N VAL A 858 -8.59 8.61 -2.20
CA VAL A 858 -8.05 9.86 -1.63
C VAL A 858 -8.40 9.99 -0.16
N LYS A 859 -7.50 10.57 0.65
CA LYS A 859 -7.70 10.70 2.11
C LYS A 859 -8.49 11.95 2.52
N THR A 860 -8.27 13.09 1.87
CA THR A 860 -8.96 14.35 2.22
C THR A 860 -9.43 15.21 1.04
N GLY A 861 -9.10 14.87 -0.21
CA GLY A 861 -9.52 15.64 -1.38
C GLY A 861 -10.46 14.87 -2.30
N PHE A 862 -10.24 15.02 -3.60
CA PHE A 862 -11.20 14.69 -4.66
C PHE A 862 -10.60 13.78 -5.75
N GLY A 863 -11.47 13.14 -6.55
CA GLY A 863 -11.03 12.31 -7.67
C GLY A 863 -10.31 11.04 -7.21
N GLY A 864 -11.03 10.11 -6.57
CA GLY A 864 -10.45 8.83 -6.12
C GLY A 864 -9.80 8.06 -7.27
N GLY A 865 -10.49 7.92 -8.40
CA GLY A 865 -9.94 7.39 -9.65
C GLY A 865 -9.16 8.43 -10.45
N LEU A 866 -9.80 9.56 -10.77
CA LEU A 866 -9.21 10.67 -11.53
C LEU A 866 -9.62 12.03 -10.94
N HIS A 867 -8.63 12.88 -10.61
CA HIS A 867 -8.84 14.34 -10.53
C HIS A 867 -8.30 14.99 -11.80
N ASN A 868 -9.17 15.71 -12.54
CA ASN A 868 -8.82 16.45 -13.73
C ASN A 868 -8.98 17.97 -13.53
N THR A 869 -7.87 18.70 -13.65
CA THR A 869 -7.81 20.17 -13.83
C THR A 869 -7.38 20.55 -15.25
N GLY A 870 -6.85 19.59 -16.02
CA GLY A 870 -6.44 19.74 -17.43
C GLY A 870 -7.47 19.22 -18.43
N THR A 871 -6.99 18.55 -19.48
CA THR A 871 -7.84 17.92 -20.51
C THR A 871 -7.80 16.40 -20.40
N ALA A 872 -8.97 15.75 -20.44
CA ALA A 872 -9.11 14.30 -20.38
C ALA A 872 -10.09 13.79 -21.45
N GLU A 873 -9.62 12.94 -22.36
CA GLU A 873 -10.44 12.20 -23.32
C GLU A 873 -10.50 10.71 -22.92
N ILE A 874 -11.70 10.20 -22.71
CA ILE A 874 -11.94 8.90 -22.06
C ILE A 874 -12.90 8.09 -22.92
N THR A 875 -12.44 6.94 -23.44
CA THR A 875 -13.23 6.09 -24.36
C THR A 875 -13.10 4.60 -23.98
N ASN A 876 -14.22 3.91 -23.76
CA ASN A 876 -14.20 2.49 -23.38
C ASN A 876 -13.37 2.23 -22.10
N VAL A 877 -13.62 3.01 -21.04
CA VAL A 877 -12.91 2.91 -19.75
C VAL A 877 -13.89 2.46 -18.67
N THR A 878 -13.40 1.75 -17.65
CA THR A 878 -14.18 1.36 -16.48
C THR A 878 -13.59 2.02 -15.24
N PHE A 879 -14.34 2.92 -14.60
CA PHE A 879 -14.06 3.43 -13.26
C PHE A 879 -14.98 2.71 -12.25
N SER A 880 -14.43 2.03 -11.25
CA SER A 880 -15.23 1.25 -10.28
C SER A 880 -14.67 1.32 -8.85
N GLY A 881 -15.51 1.42 -7.82
CA GLY A 881 -15.05 1.22 -6.43
C GLY A 881 -14.04 2.26 -5.92
N ASN A 882 -13.80 3.34 -6.69
CA ASN A 882 -12.87 4.40 -6.31
C ASN A 882 -13.51 5.32 -5.27
N TYR A 883 -12.72 5.82 -4.31
CA TYR A 883 -13.21 6.43 -3.07
C TYR A 883 -12.70 7.87 -2.86
N ALA A 884 -13.62 8.80 -2.59
CA ALA A 884 -13.31 10.15 -2.12
C ALA A 884 -14.25 10.55 -0.94
N PRO A 885 -13.74 10.80 0.27
CA PRO A 885 -14.57 10.90 1.47
C PRO A 885 -15.45 12.16 1.53
N LEU A 886 -14.95 13.33 1.09
CA LEU A 886 -15.57 14.63 1.38
C LEU A 886 -16.68 15.07 0.40
N GLY A 887 -17.04 14.23 -0.58
CA GLY A 887 -17.90 14.64 -1.69
C GLY A 887 -17.08 15.30 -2.81
N GLY A 888 -17.13 14.77 -4.03
CA GLY A 888 -16.32 15.28 -5.14
C GLY A 888 -15.74 14.19 -6.04
N GLY A 889 -16.58 13.28 -6.54
CA GLY A 889 -16.20 12.31 -7.57
C GLY A 889 -15.21 11.26 -7.05
N GLY A 890 -15.72 10.24 -6.37
CA GLY A 890 -14.94 9.04 -6.05
C GLY A 890 -14.36 8.42 -7.31
N GLY A 891 -15.12 8.34 -8.41
CA GLY A 891 -14.64 7.95 -9.73
C GLY A 891 -13.85 9.08 -10.40
N ILE A 892 -14.55 10.15 -10.78
CA ILE A 892 -13.98 11.28 -11.54
C ILE A 892 -14.37 12.62 -10.91
N TYR A 893 -13.38 13.44 -10.56
CA TYR A 893 -13.56 14.87 -10.30
C TYR A 893 -13.03 15.68 -11.47
N ASN A 894 -13.86 16.54 -12.06
CA ASN A 894 -13.43 17.52 -13.06
C ASN A 894 -13.60 18.94 -12.50
N ASP A 895 -12.50 19.56 -12.11
CA ASP A 895 -12.45 20.91 -11.57
C ASP A 895 -12.96 21.97 -12.57
N GLU A 896 -13.29 23.17 -12.11
CA GLU A 896 -13.93 24.22 -12.93
C GLU A 896 -13.07 24.69 -14.11
N GLY A 897 -11.75 24.52 -14.04
CA GLY A 897 -10.82 24.78 -15.15
C GLY A 897 -10.60 23.60 -16.12
N GLY A 898 -11.01 22.38 -15.75
CA GLY A 898 -10.75 21.16 -16.49
C GLY A 898 -11.82 20.82 -17.53
N THR A 899 -11.44 20.03 -18.54
CA THR A 899 -12.36 19.45 -19.53
C THR A 899 -12.25 17.93 -19.56
N ALA A 900 -13.31 17.22 -19.17
CA ALA A 900 -13.44 15.77 -19.29
C ALA A 900 -14.50 15.39 -20.33
N VAL A 901 -14.11 14.61 -21.34
CA VAL A 901 -14.97 14.13 -22.43
C VAL A 901 -15.04 12.61 -22.40
N LEU A 902 -16.23 12.06 -22.19
CA LEU A 902 -16.45 10.62 -21.99
C LEU A 902 -17.33 10.01 -23.09
N ARG A 903 -16.97 8.82 -23.56
CA ARG A 903 -17.81 7.96 -24.40
C ARG A 903 -17.62 6.49 -24.06
N ASN A 904 -18.63 5.65 -24.26
CA ASN A 904 -18.54 4.21 -24.05
C ASN A 904 -17.97 3.85 -22.67
N THR A 905 -18.14 4.69 -21.64
CA THR A 905 -17.40 4.59 -20.37
C THR A 905 -18.33 4.26 -19.20
N ILE A 906 -17.90 3.34 -18.34
CA ILE A 906 -18.55 3.02 -17.07
C ILE A 906 -17.92 3.87 -15.97
N VAL A 907 -18.75 4.52 -15.15
CA VAL A 907 -18.34 5.12 -13.87
C VAL A 907 -19.30 4.64 -12.79
N ALA A 908 -18.83 3.79 -11.88
CA ALA A 908 -19.69 3.06 -10.97
C ALA A 908 -19.08 2.83 -9.58
N ASP A 909 -19.97 2.47 -8.66
CA ASP A 909 -19.68 1.83 -7.38
C ASP A 909 -18.72 2.62 -6.45
N SER A 910 -18.61 3.93 -6.67
CA SER A 910 -17.89 4.85 -5.78
C SER A 910 -18.64 5.01 -4.46
N SER A 911 -18.14 4.32 -3.43
CA SER A 911 -18.80 4.18 -2.11
C SER A 911 -18.90 5.48 -1.31
N SER A 912 -18.09 6.48 -1.64
CA SER A 912 -18.28 7.89 -1.24
C SER A 912 -17.83 8.82 -2.37
N GLY A 913 -18.27 10.08 -2.32
CA GLY A 913 -17.90 11.10 -3.30
C GLY A 913 -18.85 11.24 -4.49
N GLY A 914 -19.64 10.20 -4.79
CA GLY A 914 -20.39 10.05 -6.04
C GLY A 914 -19.50 9.52 -7.18
N ASN A 915 -20.10 9.00 -8.25
CA ASN A 915 -19.34 8.46 -9.39
C ASN A 915 -18.54 9.56 -10.11
N CYS A 916 -19.20 10.66 -10.47
CA CYS A 916 -18.53 11.90 -10.89
C CYS A 916 -18.90 13.11 -10.02
N ALA A 917 -18.06 14.15 -10.06
CA ALA A 917 -18.44 15.52 -9.71
C ALA A 917 -17.72 16.53 -10.62
N GLY A 918 -18.28 17.74 -10.72
CA GLY A 918 -17.83 18.74 -11.68
C GLY A 918 -18.53 18.61 -13.05
N ALA A 919 -18.02 19.33 -14.06
CA ALA A 919 -18.61 19.36 -15.39
C ALA A 919 -18.06 18.24 -16.28
N ILE A 920 -18.90 17.27 -16.65
CA ILE A 920 -18.54 16.17 -17.56
C ILE A 920 -19.25 16.35 -18.90
N THR A 921 -18.52 16.19 -20.01
CA THR A 921 -19.09 16.20 -21.37
C THR A 921 -19.30 14.77 -21.86
N SER A 922 -20.54 14.27 -21.77
CA SER A 922 -20.91 13.01 -22.43
C SER A 922 -20.91 13.17 -23.96
N LYS A 923 -20.37 12.18 -24.66
CA LYS A 923 -20.54 11.96 -26.12
C LYS A 923 -21.51 10.82 -26.43
N GLY A 924 -22.28 10.38 -25.44
CA GLY A 924 -23.22 9.27 -25.54
C GLY A 924 -22.62 7.93 -25.11
N HIS A 925 -23.50 6.96 -24.95
CA HIS A 925 -23.18 5.57 -24.65
C HIS A 925 -22.35 5.37 -23.37
N ASN A 926 -22.51 6.21 -22.34
CA ASN A 926 -21.87 6.04 -21.03
C ASN A 926 -22.82 5.43 -19.99
N LEU A 927 -22.28 4.83 -18.92
CA LEU A 927 -23.06 4.23 -17.83
C LEU A 927 -22.60 4.78 -16.48
N ASP A 928 -23.56 5.26 -15.69
CA ASP A 928 -23.40 5.78 -14.33
C ASP A 928 -24.37 5.06 -13.38
N SER A 929 -23.84 4.44 -12.30
CA SER A 929 -24.66 3.73 -11.31
C SER A 929 -25.31 4.63 -10.24
N GLY A 930 -24.95 5.93 -10.19
CA GLY A 930 -25.31 6.87 -9.12
C GLY A 930 -25.86 8.22 -9.58
N LYS A 931 -26.02 8.43 -10.89
CA LYS A 931 -26.54 9.66 -11.55
C LYS A 931 -25.68 10.93 -11.39
N THR A 932 -24.56 10.89 -10.68
CA THR A 932 -23.78 12.10 -10.40
C THR A 932 -22.97 12.60 -11.59
N CYS A 933 -22.75 11.77 -12.62
CA CYS A 933 -22.12 12.12 -13.89
C CYS A 933 -23.03 12.85 -14.88
N ARG A 934 -24.35 12.85 -14.66
CA ARG A 934 -25.35 13.54 -15.51
C ARG A 934 -25.25 13.15 -16.99
N PHE A 935 -25.17 11.84 -17.23
CA PHE A 935 -25.13 11.26 -18.57
C PHE A 935 -26.55 11.29 -19.19
N ASP A 936 -26.81 12.36 -19.97
CA ASP A 936 -28.10 12.67 -20.60
C ASP A 936 -28.04 12.63 -22.15
N ALA A 937 -26.94 12.16 -22.75
CA ALA A 937 -26.77 12.06 -24.20
C ALA A 937 -27.35 10.74 -24.76
N PRO A 938 -27.56 10.61 -26.09
CA PRO A 938 -28.07 9.36 -26.68
C PRO A 938 -27.20 8.15 -26.31
N GLY A 939 -27.85 7.05 -25.92
CA GLY A 939 -27.18 5.82 -25.46
C GLY A 939 -26.73 5.83 -24.00
N ASP A 940 -26.84 6.94 -23.27
CA ASP A 940 -26.42 7.02 -21.87
C ASP A 940 -27.37 6.30 -20.89
N PHE A 941 -26.81 5.70 -19.84
CA PHE A 941 -27.52 5.03 -18.75
C PHE A 941 -27.18 5.70 -17.40
N SER A 942 -28.03 6.60 -16.93
CA SER A 942 -27.74 7.44 -15.74
C SER A 942 -28.08 6.83 -14.36
N VAL A 943 -28.68 5.64 -14.28
CA VAL A 943 -28.98 4.95 -12.99
C VAL A 943 -28.96 3.41 -13.16
N ALA A 944 -28.02 2.88 -13.95
CA ALA A 944 -27.93 1.44 -14.18
C ALA A 944 -26.77 0.86 -13.37
N SER A 945 -26.98 -0.28 -12.70
CA SER A 945 -25.83 -1.06 -12.21
C SER A 945 -25.14 -1.69 -13.42
N PRO A 946 -23.81 -1.58 -13.56
CA PRO A 946 -23.08 -2.25 -14.63
C PRO A 946 -22.92 -3.77 -14.40
N LEU A 947 -23.33 -4.29 -13.23
CA LEU A 947 -23.15 -5.69 -12.82
C LEU A 947 -21.73 -6.21 -13.08
N LEU A 948 -20.73 -5.42 -12.67
CA LEU A 948 -19.32 -5.77 -12.75
C LEU A 948 -19.02 -6.93 -11.78
N ALA A 949 -18.29 -7.92 -12.27
CA ALA A 949 -17.59 -8.88 -11.42
C ALA A 949 -16.41 -8.20 -10.70
N PRO A 950 -15.89 -8.77 -9.60
CA PRO A 950 -14.63 -8.36 -9.00
C PRO A 950 -13.47 -8.32 -10.01
N LEU A 951 -12.46 -7.52 -9.71
CA LEU A 951 -11.24 -7.41 -10.53
C LEU A 951 -10.51 -8.77 -10.54
N ALA A 952 -10.37 -9.39 -11.71
CA ALA A 952 -9.84 -10.75 -11.85
C ALA A 952 -9.07 -10.95 -13.16
N ASP A 953 -8.32 -12.05 -13.23
CA ASP A 953 -7.74 -12.54 -14.47
C ASP A 953 -8.85 -13.17 -15.34
N ASN A 954 -9.36 -12.38 -16.28
CA ASN A 954 -10.31 -12.82 -17.30
C ASN A 954 -9.62 -13.10 -18.65
N GLY A 955 -8.32 -13.38 -18.61
CA GLY A 955 -7.40 -13.42 -19.75
C GLY A 955 -7.01 -12.03 -20.25
N GLY A 956 -5.82 -11.91 -20.85
CA GLY A 956 -5.26 -10.64 -21.31
C GLY A 956 -3.94 -10.31 -20.58
N PRO A 957 -3.37 -9.12 -20.79
CA PRO A 957 -2.13 -8.71 -20.13
C PRO A 957 -2.32 -8.05 -18.76
N THR A 958 -3.52 -7.57 -18.45
CA THR A 958 -3.87 -6.90 -17.18
C THR A 958 -5.19 -7.45 -16.63
N LEU A 959 -5.41 -7.33 -15.31
CA LEU A 959 -6.68 -7.75 -14.69
C LEU A 959 -7.82 -6.84 -15.16
N THR A 960 -9.03 -7.41 -15.25
CA THR A 960 -10.23 -6.69 -15.71
C THR A 960 -11.43 -7.02 -14.83
N GLN A 961 -12.50 -6.25 -14.98
CA GLN A 961 -13.81 -6.59 -14.41
C GLN A 961 -14.73 -7.06 -15.53
N ALA A 962 -15.17 -8.30 -15.45
CA ALA A 962 -16.10 -8.87 -16.43
C ALA A 962 -17.52 -8.30 -16.23
N LEU A 963 -18.26 -8.13 -17.33
CA LEU A 963 -19.69 -7.83 -17.29
C LEU A 963 -20.49 -9.11 -17.00
N SER A 964 -21.50 -9.02 -16.12
CA SER A 964 -22.45 -10.13 -15.90
C SER A 964 -23.48 -10.21 -17.03
N PRO A 965 -24.10 -11.38 -17.31
CA PRO A 965 -24.97 -11.59 -18.48
C PRO A 965 -26.22 -10.71 -18.62
N GLU A 966 -26.60 -9.97 -17.56
CA GLU A 966 -27.75 -9.06 -17.53
C GLU A 966 -27.34 -7.58 -17.53
N SER A 967 -26.04 -7.28 -17.73
CA SER A 967 -25.53 -5.91 -17.67
C SER A 967 -26.07 -5.04 -18.80
N ALA A 968 -26.56 -3.85 -18.46
CA ALA A 968 -26.98 -2.83 -19.43
C ALA A 968 -25.83 -2.31 -20.31
N ALA A 969 -24.57 -2.55 -19.93
CA ALA A 969 -23.40 -2.21 -20.73
C ALA A 969 -23.23 -3.10 -21.98
N ILE A 970 -23.81 -4.31 -21.97
CA ILE A 970 -23.65 -5.30 -23.04
C ILE A 970 -24.39 -4.83 -24.31
N ASN A 971 -23.67 -4.79 -25.43
CA ASN A 971 -24.14 -4.37 -26.75
C ASN A 971 -24.78 -2.96 -26.78
N SER A 972 -24.28 -2.05 -25.93
CA SER A 972 -24.84 -0.71 -25.72
C SER A 972 -23.90 0.45 -26.12
N GLY A 973 -22.71 0.19 -26.63
CA GLY A 973 -21.70 1.19 -27.03
C GLY A 973 -21.90 1.81 -28.43
N ASP A 974 -21.18 2.91 -28.70
CA ASP A 974 -21.07 3.52 -30.03
C ASP A 974 -20.06 2.78 -30.91
N ASN A 975 -20.57 1.94 -31.81
CA ASN A 975 -19.78 1.16 -32.77
C ASN A 975 -18.88 1.98 -33.69
N PHE A 976 -19.22 3.23 -34.02
CA PHE A 976 -18.49 3.99 -35.04
C PHE A 976 -17.11 4.48 -34.56
N VAL A 977 -16.87 4.43 -33.25
CA VAL A 977 -15.64 4.90 -32.60
C VAL A 977 -15.05 3.88 -31.63
N CYS A 978 -15.66 2.70 -31.51
CA CYS A 978 -15.20 1.66 -30.61
C CYS A 978 -13.82 1.14 -31.03
N PRO A 979 -12.86 0.96 -30.10
CA PRO A 979 -11.60 0.30 -30.39
C PRO A 979 -11.82 -1.12 -30.93
N LYS A 980 -10.90 -1.59 -31.79
CA LYS A 980 -11.00 -2.94 -32.41
C LYS A 980 -10.99 -4.09 -31.41
N THR A 981 -10.43 -3.86 -30.23
CA THR A 981 -10.35 -4.83 -29.14
C THR A 981 -10.81 -4.20 -27.82
N ASP A 982 -10.98 -5.02 -26.80
CA ASP A 982 -11.11 -4.59 -25.41
C ASP A 982 -9.74 -4.53 -24.71
N GLN A 983 -9.71 -4.29 -23.39
CA GLN A 983 -8.50 -4.25 -22.55
C GLN A 983 -7.67 -5.54 -22.61
N ARG A 984 -8.31 -6.69 -22.90
CA ARG A 984 -7.67 -8.00 -22.93
C ARG A 984 -7.07 -8.35 -24.30
N GLY A 985 -7.23 -7.46 -25.27
CA GLY A 985 -6.92 -7.73 -26.67
C GLY A 985 -7.95 -8.63 -27.37
N LYS A 986 -9.14 -8.89 -26.78
CA LYS A 986 -10.21 -9.63 -27.44
C LYS A 986 -10.90 -8.74 -28.47
N ALA A 987 -11.17 -9.26 -29.65
CA ALA A 987 -11.83 -8.51 -30.71
C ALA A 987 -13.25 -8.12 -30.31
N ARG A 988 -13.62 -6.85 -30.53
CA ARG A 988 -15.01 -6.39 -30.47
C ARG A 988 -15.62 -6.61 -31.85
N SER A 989 -16.19 -7.80 -32.08
CA SER A 989 -16.60 -8.26 -33.42
C SER A 989 -18.03 -8.78 -33.48
N ASP A 990 -18.72 -8.35 -34.55
CA ASP A 990 -20.03 -8.81 -35.06
C ASP A 990 -21.30 -8.34 -34.31
N GLY A 991 -21.17 -7.67 -33.16
CA GLY A 991 -22.28 -7.08 -32.39
C GLY A 991 -22.28 -5.55 -32.32
N ALA A 992 -23.03 -5.01 -31.35
CA ALA A 992 -22.73 -3.69 -30.81
C ALA A 992 -21.66 -3.85 -29.73
N CYS A 993 -20.68 -2.96 -29.66
CA CYS A 993 -19.62 -3.07 -28.67
C CYS A 993 -20.14 -2.75 -27.26
N ASP A 994 -19.44 -3.24 -26.24
CA ASP A 994 -19.84 -3.01 -24.86
C ASP A 994 -19.34 -1.66 -24.33
N ILE A 995 -20.14 -1.06 -23.44
CA ILE A 995 -19.72 0.08 -22.62
C ILE A 995 -18.67 -0.42 -21.61
N GLY A 996 -17.57 0.32 -21.47
CA GLY A 996 -16.45 0.01 -20.57
C GLY A 996 -15.26 -0.64 -21.26
N ALA A 997 -14.30 -1.06 -20.44
CA ALA A 997 -13.01 -1.60 -20.87
C ALA A 997 -13.03 -3.09 -21.28
N TYR A 998 -14.12 -3.80 -20.97
CA TYR A 998 -14.30 -5.24 -21.20
C TYR A 998 -15.37 -5.48 -22.27
N GLU A 999 -15.21 -6.52 -23.11
CA GLU A 999 -16.23 -7.00 -24.04
C GLU A 999 -16.79 -8.37 -23.60
N TYR A 1000 -18.11 -8.48 -23.50
CA TYR A 1000 -18.80 -9.72 -23.17
C TYR A 1000 -18.78 -10.72 -24.36
N PRO A 1001 -18.47 -12.01 -24.12
CA PRO A 1001 -18.27 -13.01 -25.18
C PRO A 1001 -19.55 -13.66 -25.72
#